data_AF-A0AAU9FPS7-F1
#
_entry.id   AF-A0AAU9FPS7-F1
#
_cell.length_a   1.000
_cell.length_b   1.000
_cell.length_c   1.000
_cell.angle_alpha   90.00
_cell.angle_beta   90.00
_cell.angle_gamma   90.00
#
_symmetry.space_group_name_H-M   'P 1'
#
loop_
_entity.id
_entity.type
_entity.pdbx_description
1 polymer ?
#
loop_
_entity_poly.entity_id
_entity_poly.type
_entity_poly.pdbx_seq_one_letter_code
_entity_poly.pdbx_strand_id
1 'polypeptide(L)'
;MDLQPEVPEAPLRPFKLAHQLVSFTGISFERRNLMGMVELTIVPNCDSLRLIRLNAKQMRIYSVVLNDVCPATFVYFDPFIQICKDDQKTRSLEDYRVQHLHAAQLTDPDVNNGELMIEVPPDGFSLIQEGRGLRISIEFSLENPKSGVHFVIPQADKDDEKLLNCSHMFTNCYENSSRLWFPCVDSFADPCTWKLEFTVDKNLTAVSCGELIEVQMTPDLRRKTFHYSVTTPVCAPNIALAVGPFEIYVDPHMHEVTHFCLPGMLPLLKNTVRYLHEAFEFFEETLSTRYPFSCYKQVFVDELDTDISAYATLSIVSVNLLHSIAIIDQTYITRTFMSRAVAEQFFGCFITSHHWSDTWLAKGIAEYLCGLYSRKCFGNNEYREWVQTELARVVKYEEKYGGIILDCSQPPAPLPVSSTNPSAAASKQQEIVHYFPIKSLHTVSPKYVEAMRRKAHLVIRMLEHRIGQQLLIQVFNKQLALATNAASTKIGAGLWSQLLISTNIFIKAIFTVTGKDMSVFMDQTVRTGGHAKFSLSSVFNRKRNTIELEIRQDFVNHRGVRKYNGPLLVQLQELDGTFKHTLQIENTLVKADITCHSKSRRNKKKKIPLSTGEEVDMDLSAMDDSPVLWIRLDPEMILLRDLIIEQPDFQWQYQLRHERDVTAQFQAIQALQQYPTNATRLALTDTIESERCFYKVRVQAAHSLTKVANQMVASWSGPPAMLNIFRKFFGSFSAPHIIKLNNFSNFQLYFLQKAIPVAMAGLRTSHGICPPEVMRFLFDLFKYNENSRNHYTDAYYRAALVEALGETLTPVVSVSMHGTQITPDSLSTDAKLVLDEMTRLLNMEKSLPSYKYVVSVSCLKVIRKLQKFGHLPSLPNFYHRYAAYGVFLDLRIAAMECLVDFVKVDGRSEDLDHLINLLETDPDPAARHALAQLLIDNPPFTREIKKSALDNPSLVERLWERINTKEHGNTKLRCDTVDLYYALYGSRRPNCLQASENQSFYKDLLKEGASSGPSFKKLSDTKQSQSLVDNVKTEPNERHKPAMVTIKRTATEAFAVGDEIIKLEVEHSEVVTVVDDPSHTQAYDSETKVKVQPADEGSGDGHISKRIKTEVYAEDDDGNSMTVLDMAESTRYESSYDEGKFKPSDGLVKKKKKKDKKKHKHKHKHKHSKEKERDRKDKDKDKDKRDPQISRLQAKETATPDTLSSADSSNSNSNSGFGPN
;
A
#
# COMPACT_ATOMS: atom_id res chain seq x y z
N MET A 1 -15.29 43.27 -5.59
CA MET A 1 -15.67 42.14 -6.48
C MET A 1 -14.67 42.19 -7.60
N ASP A 2 -13.48 41.68 -7.33
CA ASP A 2 -12.40 41.65 -8.30
C ASP A 2 -12.50 40.30 -8.99
N LEU A 3 -12.66 40.32 -10.31
CA LEU A 3 -12.74 39.11 -11.11
C LEU A 3 -11.38 38.40 -11.02
N GLN A 4 -11.35 37.31 -10.25
CA GLN A 4 -10.26 36.34 -10.38
C GLN A 4 -10.23 35.87 -11.85
N PRO A 5 -9.06 35.74 -12.47
CA PRO A 5 -8.99 35.19 -13.82
C PRO A 5 -9.53 33.76 -13.77
N GLU A 6 -10.63 33.51 -14.48
CA GLU A 6 -11.13 32.16 -14.67
C GLU A 6 -10.04 31.35 -15.36
N VAL A 7 -9.58 30.27 -14.70
CA VAL A 7 -8.69 29.30 -15.35
C VAL A 7 -9.51 28.69 -16.49
N PRO A 8 -9.08 28.83 -17.76
CA PRO A 8 -9.93 28.50 -18.90
C PRO A 8 -10.32 27.01 -18.88
N GLU A 9 -11.56 26.70 -19.26
CA GLU A 9 -12.10 25.33 -19.27
C GLU A 9 -11.53 24.44 -20.42
N ALA A 10 -10.37 24.81 -20.97
CA ALA A 10 -9.60 24.08 -21.96
C ALA A 10 -8.10 24.47 -21.85
N PRO A 11 -7.15 23.58 -22.17
CA PRO A 11 -5.73 23.91 -22.17
C PRO A 11 -5.40 25.03 -23.17
N LEU A 12 -4.48 25.93 -22.80
CA LEU A 12 -4.07 27.12 -23.57
C LEU A 12 -3.17 26.79 -24.78
N ARG A 13 -3.37 25.62 -25.42
CA ARG A 13 -2.59 25.17 -26.57
C ARG A 13 -3.13 25.77 -27.89
N PRO A 14 -2.27 26.38 -28.73
CA PRO A 14 -2.68 26.97 -30.02
C PRO A 14 -2.94 25.93 -31.13
N PHE A 15 -2.94 24.64 -30.77
CA PHE A 15 -3.25 23.51 -31.65
C PHE A 15 -3.85 22.35 -30.83
N LYS A 16 -4.35 21.32 -31.53
CA LYS A 16 -4.77 20.03 -30.97
C LYS A 16 -4.13 18.87 -31.74
N LEU A 17 -3.87 17.76 -31.06
CA LEU A 17 -3.44 16.51 -31.68
C LEU A 17 -4.66 15.68 -32.11
N ALA A 18 -4.69 15.25 -33.37
CA ALA A 18 -5.77 14.40 -33.92
C ALA A 18 -5.37 12.92 -33.96
N HIS A 19 -4.16 12.66 -34.44
CA HIS A 19 -3.62 11.32 -34.64
C HIS A 19 -2.11 11.31 -34.41
N GLN A 20 -1.57 10.22 -33.86
CA GLN A 20 -0.13 9.97 -33.75
C GLN A 20 0.23 8.58 -34.29
N LEU A 21 1.24 8.50 -35.16
CA LEU A 21 1.90 7.25 -35.53
C LEU A 21 3.22 7.15 -34.75
N VAL A 22 3.44 6.07 -34.01
CA VAL A 22 4.75 5.75 -33.41
C VAL A 22 5.28 4.49 -34.08
N SER A 23 6.46 4.57 -34.70
CA SER A 23 7.08 3.45 -35.42
C SER A 23 8.50 3.19 -34.93
N PHE A 24 8.74 2.03 -34.31
CA PHE A 24 10.09 1.56 -33.94
C PHE A 24 10.60 0.53 -34.94
N THR A 25 11.69 0.89 -35.63
CA THR A 25 12.30 0.09 -36.70
C THR A 25 13.53 -0.69 -36.23
N GLY A 26 14.16 -0.25 -35.13
CA GLY A 26 15.34 -0.86 -34.56
C GLY A 26 15.32 -0.88 -33.03
N ILE A 27 14.83 -1.98 -32.45
CA ILE A 27 15.03 -2.32 -31.04
C ILE A 27 16.26 -3.23 -30.94
N SER A 28 17.26 -2.86 -30.13
CA SER A 28 18.48 -3.65 -29.94
C SER A 28 18.76 -3.87 -28.46
N PHE A 29 18.64 -5.13 -28.02
CA PHE A 29 18.95 -5.54 -26.66
C PHE A 29 20.45 -5.43 -26.37
N GLU A 30 21.32 -5.93 -27.25
CA GLU A 30 22.79 -5.86 -27.12
C GLU A 30 23.30 -4.45 -26.79
N ARG A 31 22.74 -3.43 -27.44
CA ARG A 31 23.16 -2.03 -27.29
C ARG A 31 22.23 -1.19 -26.40
N ARG A 32 21.16 -1.79 -25.87
CA ARG A 32 20.06 -1.10 -25.15
C ARG A 32 19.61 0.16 -25.91
N ASN A 33 19.39 0.01 -27.22
CA ASN A 33 19.09 1.11 -28.14
C ASN A 33 17.69 0.95 -28.73
N LEU A 34 16.95 2.05 -28.80
CA LEU A 34 15.63 2.16 -29.42
C LEU A 34 15.67 3.27 -30.49
N MET A 35 15.49 2.90 -31.75
CA MET A 35 15.41 3.83 -32.89
C MET A 35 14.02 3.81 -33.52
N GLY A 36 13.51 4.99 -33.88
CA GLY A 36 12.21 5.12 -34.52
C GLY A 36 11.86 6.51 -35.03
N MET A 37 10.62 6.62 -35.49
CA MET A 37 9.99 7.83 -35.98
C MET A 37 8.63 8.01 -35.31
N VAL A 38 8.24 9.26 -35.03
CA VAL A 38 6.87 9.62 -34.69
C VAL A 38 6.30 10.57 -35.75
N GLU A 39 5.08 10.32 -36.23
CA GLU A 39 4.31 11.32 -36.98
C GLU A 39 3.20 11.89 -36.09
N LEU A 40 3.17 13.20 -35.90
CA LEU A 40 2.10 13.90 -35.19
C LEU A 40 1.21 14.64 -36.20
N THR A 41 -0.08 14.29 -36.24
CA THR A 41 -1.09 15.02 -37.02
C THR A 41 -1.72 16.10 -36.15
N ILE A 42 -1.37 17.34 -36.43
CA ILE A 42 -1.75 18.54 -35.68
C ILE A 42 -2.82 19.33 -36.44
N VAL A 43 -3.87 19.72 -35.70
CA VAL A 43 -4.90 20.67 -36.15
C VAL A 43 -4.64 22.02 -35.46
N PRO A 44 -4.29 23.10 -36.18
CA PRO A 44 -4.14 24.43 -35.60
C PRO A 44 -5.48 24.93 -35.02
N ASN A 45 -5.43 25.57 -33.84
CA ASN A 45 -6.55 26.36 -33.30
C ASN A 45 -6.42 27.84 -33.69
N CYS A 46 -5.28 28.26 -34.27
CA CYS A 46 -4.94 29.65 -34.56
C CYS A 46 -4.09 29.76 -35.84
N ASP A 47 -4.49 30.67 -36.74
CA ASP A 47 -3.88 30.89 -38.06
C ASP A 47 -2.43 31.45 -38.03
N SER A 48 -1.88 31.66 -36.83
CA SER A 48 -0.60 32.31 -36.56
C SER A 48 0.39 31.43 -35.77
N LEU A 49 0.18 30.10 -35.79
CA LEU A 49 1.02 29.11 -35.13
C LEU A 49 2.46 29.07 -35.70
N ARG A 50 3.41 29.79 -35.05
CA ARG A 50 4.83 29.86 -35.46
C ARG A 50 5.77 28.85 -34.77
N LEU A 51 5.42 28.45 -33.56
CA LEU A 51 6.23 27.59 -32.71
C LEU A 51 5.35 26.46 -32.19
N ILE A 52 5.81 25.24 -32.40
CA ILE A 52 5.17 24.01 -31.92
C ILE A 52 6.09 23.46 -30.85
N ARG A 53 5.55 23.21 -29.64
CA ARG A 53 6.33 22.69 -28.51
C ARG A 53 5.88 21.29 -28.17
N LEU A 54 6.85 20.40 -28.04
CA LEU A 54 6.70 19.00 -27.68
C LEU A 54 7.63 18.69 -26.50
N ASN A 55 7.34 17.62 -25.78
CA ASN A 55 8.17 17.12 -24.69
C ASN A 55 9.03 15.96 -25.20
N ALA A 56 10.33 16.02 -24.88
CA ALA A 56 11.29 14.96 -25.13
C ALA A 56 12.42 15.05 -24.09
N LYS A 57 12.90 13.93 -23.56
CA LYS A 57 14.02 13.86 -22.60
C LYS A 57 14.88 12.65 -22.90
N GLN A 58 16.19 12.75 -22.63
CA GLN A 58 17.20 11.69 -22.88
C GLN A 58 17.21 11.13 -24.32
N MET A 59 16.76 11.93 -25.31
CA MET A 59 16.65 11.53 -26.71
C MET A 59 17.69 12.23 -27.60
N ARG A 60 18.09 11.57 -28.69
CA ARG A 60 18.79 12.20 -29.81
C ARG A 60 17.82 12.33 -30.99
N ILE A 61 17.43 13.57 -31.31
CA ILE A 61 16.65 13.89 -32.51
C ILE A 61 17.60 13.98 -33.71
N TYR A 62 17.24 13.38 -34.85
CA TYR A 62 18.02 13.43 -36.09
C TYR A 62 17.44 14.44 -37.08
N SER A 63 16.14 14.37 -37.33
CA SER A 63 15.45 15.18 -38.32
C SER A 63 14.03 15.52 -37.85
N VAL A 64 13.51 16.65 -38.33
CA VAL A 64 12.11 17.06 -38.20
C VAL A 64 11.64 17.52 -39.57
N VAL A 65 10.62 16.87 -40.11
CA VAL A 65 10.07 17.14 -41.45
C VAL A 65 8.57 17.39 -41.33
N LEU A 66 8.09 18.41 -42.03
CA LEU A 66 6.68 18.77 -42.11
C LEU A 66 6.09 18.33 -43.44
N ASN A 67 4.95 17.63 -43.38
CA ASN A 67 4.24 17.06 -44.53
C ASN A 67 5.17 16.31 -45.51
N ASP A 68 6.19 15.64 -44.96
CA ASP A 68 7.15 14.78 -45.67
C ASP A 68 7.96 15.47 -46.79
N VAL A 69 7.96 16.81 -46.82
CA VAL A 69 8.64 17.64 -47.84
C VAL A 69 9.48 18.77 -47.23
N CYS A 70 9.02 19.41 -46.15
CA CYS A 70 9.65 20.64 -45.64
C CYS A 70 10.46 20.36 -44.36
N PRO A 71 11.81 20.35 -44.38
CA PRO A 71 12.60 20.23 -43.15
C PRO A 71 12.40 21.46 -42.27
N ALA A 72 12.22 21.25 -40.96
CA ALA A 72 11.99 22.32 -39.99
C ALA A 72 13.20 22.52 -39.07
N THR A 73 13.48 23.78 -38.71
CA THR A 73 14.44 24.11 -37.66
C THR A 73 13.86 23.75 -36.28
N PHE A 74 14.68 23.15 -35.43
CA PHE A 74 14.28 22.79 -34.07
C PHE A 74 15.36 23.15 -33.04
N VAL A 75 14.93 23.43 -31.82
CA VAL A 75 15.75 23.70 -30.66
C VAL A 75 15.38 22.72 -29.56
N TYR A 76 16.36 22.03 -29.00
CA TYR A 76 16.19 21.04 -27.96
C TYR A 76 16.94 21.44 -26.68
N PHE A 77 16.27 21.45 -25.53
CA PHE A 77 16.86 21.79 -24.23
C PHE A 77 16.15 21.05 -23.08
N ASP A 78 16.91 20.53 -22.11
CA ASP A 78 16.36 19.91 -20.89
C ASP A 78 16.76 20.75 -19.66
N PRO A 79 15.84 21.55 -19.08
CA PRO A 79 16.15 22.39 -17.91
C PRO A 79 16.36 21.58 -16.61
N PHE A 80 16.17 20.26 -16.63
CA PHE A 80 16.44 19.39 -15.48
C PHE A 80 17.87 18.83 -15.43
N ILE A 81 18.72 19.16 -16.41
CA ILE A 81 20.16 18.80 -16.40
C ILE A 81 20.93 19.60 -15.34
N GLN A 82 20.54 20.84 -15.06
CA GLN A 82 21.10 21.65 -13.98
C GLN A 82 20.03 22.61 -13.42
N ILE A 83 19.44 22.23 -12.29
CA ILE A 83 18.37 23.02 -11.65
C ILE A 83 18.94 24.21 -10.88
N CYS A 84 19.94 23.97 -10.02
CA CYS A 84 20.68 25.01 -9.31
C CYS A 84 22.02 25.32 -9.98
N LYS A 85 22.40 26.60 -9.98
CA LYS A 85 23.77 27.04 -10.29
C LYS A 85 24.73 26.59 -9.19
N ASP A 86 25.98 26.26 -9.55
CA ASP A 86 26.99 25.64 -8.68
C ASP A 86 27.64 26.58 -7.63
N ASP A 87 26.87 27.49 -7.02
CA ASP A 87 27.33 28.21 -5.83
C ASP A 87 27.19 27.31 -4.59
N GLN A 88 28.24 27.23 -3.76
CA GLN A 88 28.18 26.49 -2.50
C GLN A 88 27.15 27.09 -1.52
N LYS A 89 26.75 28.35 -1.70
CA LYS A 89 25.77 29.08 -0.86
C LYS A 89 24.32 28.65 -1.11
N THR A 90 23.95 28.28 -2.34
CA THR A 90 22.57 27.91 -2.74
C THR A 90 22.19 26.47 -2.36
N ARG A 91 23.00 25.78 -1.55
CA ARG A 91 22.81 24.40 -1.08
C ARG A 91 21.71 24.27 -0.01
N SER A 92 20.50 24.77 -0.31
CA SER A 92 19.30 24.70 0.54
C SER A 92 18.09 24.16 -0.24
N LEU A 93 17.19 23.44 0.42
CA LEU A 93 15.93 23.03 -0.22
C LEU A 93 14.97 24.21 -0.41
N GLU A 94 15.11 25.28 0.37
CA GLU A 94 14.29 26.49 0.26
C GLU A 94 14.54 27.25 -1.05
N ASP A 95 15.76 27.21 -1.58
CA ASP A 95 16.14 27.68 -2.92
C ASP A 95 15.81 26.65 -4.01
N TYR A 96 16.22 25.39 -3.81
CA TYR A 96 16.03 24.31 -4.79
C TYR A 96 14.56 24.13 -5.16
N ARG A 97 13.63 24.14 -4.20
CA ARG A 97 12.19 23.96 -4.47
C ARG A 97 11.62 25.01 -5.44
N VAL A 98 12.17 26.23 -5.45
CA VAL A 98 11.71 27.32 -6.33
C VAL A 98 12.28 27.12 -7.73
N GLN A 99 13.56 26.76 -7.83
CA GLN A 99 14.24 26.53 -9.12
C GLN A 99 13.75 25.23 -9.77
N HIS A 100 13.44 24.19 -8.99
CA HIS A 100 12.84 22.94 -9.46
C HIS A 100 11.41 23.13 -9.96
N LEU A 101 10.59 23.95 -9.29
CA LEU A 101 9.27 24.34 -9.78
C LEU A 101 9.36 25.11 -11.11
N HIS A 102 10.29 26.05 -11.20
CA HIS A 102 10.52 26.82 -12.43
C HIS A 102 10.98 25.92 -13.58
N ALA A 103 11.89 24.97 -13.34
CA ALA A 103 12.29 23.98 -14.34
C ALA A 103 11.11 23.12 -14.81
N ALA A 104 10.26 22.66 -13.89
CA ALA A 104 9.03 21.93 -14.24
C ALA A 104 8.08 22.78 -15.11
N GLN A 105 7.84 24.04 -14.73
CA GLN A 105 6.97 24.96 -15.47
C GLN A 105 7.51 25.29 -16.89
N LEU A 106 8.83 25.31 -17.09
CA LEU A 106 9.45 25.44 -18.41
C LEU A 106 9.30 24.19 -19.31
N THR A 107 8.85 23.07 -18.76
CA THR A 107 8.57 21.81 -19.49
C THR A 107 7.10 21.39 -19.45
N ASP A 108 6.24 22.26 -18.92
CA ASP A 108 4.84 21.95 -18.67
C ASP A 108 4.00 22.10 -19.96
N PRO A 109 3.51 20.99 -20.56
CA PRO A 109 2.73 21.06 -21.79
C PRO A 109 1.42 21.82 -21.62
N ASP A 110 0.82 21.84 -20.42
CA ASP A 110 -0.49 22.47 -20.18
C ASP A 110 -0.37 24.00 -20.14
N VAL A 111 0.84 24.51 -19.91
CA VAL A 111 1.23 25.93 -20.06
C VAL A 111 1.76 26.22 -21.49
N ASN A 112 1.63 25.27 -22.43
CA ASN A 112 2.16 25.35 -23.80
C ASN A 112 3.71 25.52 -23.85
N ASN A 113 4.41 24.89 -22.90
CA ASN A 113 5.87 24.79 -22.84
C ASN A 113 6.36 23.36 -23.16
N GLY A 114 7.64 23.20 -23.47
CA GLY A 114 8.22 21.91 -23.81
C GLY A 114 9.70 21.99 -24.19
N GLU A 115 10.39 20.87 -23.98
CA GLU A 115 11.84 20.67 -24.19
C GLU A 115 12.26 20.73 -25.67
N LEU A 116 11.36 20.37 -26.60
CA LEU A 116 11.58 20.41 -28.04
C LEU A 116 10.70 21.50 -28.67
N MET A 117 11.33 22.55 -29.18
CA MET A 117 10.66 23.63 -29.92
C MET A 117 10.94 23.47 -31.41
N ILE A 118 9.88 23.39 -32.22
CA ILE A 118 9.94 23.30 -33.68
C ILE A 118 9.40 24.62 -34.25
N GLU A 119 10.17 25.24 -35.14
CA GLU A 119 9.77 26.42 -35.88
C GLU A 119 9.01 26.02 -37.14
N VAL A 120 7.87 26.67 -37.41
CA VAL A 120 7.11 26.45 -38.64
C VAL A 120 7.76 27.24 -39.81
N PRO A 121 8.19 26.58 -40.91
CA PRO A 121 8.75 27.25 -42.08
C PRO A 121 7.71 28.07 -42.86
N PRO A 122 8.15 28.96 -43.78
CA PRO A 122 7.28 29.76 -44.65
C PRO A 122 6.12 28.99 -45.28
N ASP A 123 6.41 27.85 -45.90
CA ASP A 123 5.41 27.05 -46.62
C ASP A 123 4.38 26.39 -45.67
N GLY A 124 4.78 26.12 -44.43
CA GLY A 124 3.89 25.64 -43.38
C GLY A 124 2.84 26.68 -42.98
N PHE A 125 3.18 27.98 -43.01
CA PHE A 125 2.20 29.04 -42.74
C PHE A 125 1.11 29.12 -43.80
N SER A 126 1.44 28.93 -45.08
CA SER A 126 0.44 28.89 -46.14
C SER A 126 -0.58 27.77 -45.92
N LEU A 127 -0.13 26.58 -45.53
CA LEU A 127 -1.00 25.45 -45.23
C LEU A 127 -1.88 25.68 -43.98
N ILE A 128 -1.36 26.34 -42.95
CA ILE A 128 -2.15 26.77 -41.78
C ILE A 128 -3.22 27.80 -42.21
N GLN A 129 -2.89 28.77 -43.05
CA GLN A 129 -3.82 29.81 -43.52
C GLN A 129 -4.91 29.26 -44.44
N GLU A 130 -4.66 28.14 -45.12
CA GLU A 130 -5.67 27.36 -45.85
C GLU A 130 -6.56 26.51 -44.92
N GLY A 131 -6.35 26.54 -43.60
CA GLY A 131 -7.07 25.73 -42.63
C GLY A 131 -6.71 24.24 -42.66
N ARG A 132 -5.56 23.87 -43.26
CA ARG A 132 -5.11 22.47 -43.35
C ARG A 132 -4.28 22.07 -42.12
N GLY A 133 -4.46 20.82 -41.68
CA GLY A 133 -3.63 20.24 -40.63
C GLY A 133 -2.19 19.99 -41.10
N LEU A 134 -1.27 19.92 -40.14
CA LEU A 134 0.14 19.63 -40.38
C LEU A 134 0.47 18.21 -39.89
N ARG A 135 1.17 17.42 -40.71
CA ARG A 135 1.92 16.23 -40.26
C ARG A 135 3.33 16.67 -39.87
N ILE A 136 3.81 16.22 -38.71
CA ILE A 136 5.18 16.42 -38.23
C ILE A 136 5.84 15.06 -38.04
N SER A 137 6.80 14.73 -38.90
CA SER A 137 7.56 13.48 -38.89
C SER A 137 8.91 13.74 -38.20
N ILE A 138 9.19 13.06 -37.08
CA ILE A 138 10.37 13.26 -36.24
C ILE A 138 11.13 11.95 -36.08
N GLU A 139 12.38 11.90 -36.55
CA GLU A 139 13.28 10.75 -36.38
C GLU A 139 14.15 10.89 -35.13
N PHE A 140 14.29 9.82 -34.35
CA PHE A 140 15.02 9.84 -33.09
C PHE A 140 15.65 8.49 -32.69
N SER A 141 16.58 8.54 -31.74
CA SER A 141 17.06 7.37 -31.01
C SER A 141 17.26 7.62 -29.52
N LEU A 142 17.21 6.54 -28.74
CA LEU A 142 17.60 6.51 -27.32
C LEU A 142 18.72 5.47 -27.14
N GLU A 143 19.84 5.89 -26.56
CA GLU A 143 20.99 5.05 -26.27
C GLU A 143 21.08 4.82 -24.76
N ASN A 144 20.91 3.57 -24.30
CA ASN A 144 20.93 3.15 -22.89
C ASN A 144 20.05 4.04 -21.97
N PRO A 145 18.72 4.07 -22.18
CA PRO A 145 17.80 4.91 -21.41
C PRO A 145 17.85 4.60 -19.90
N LYS A 146 17.76 5.65 -19.07
CA LYS A 146 17.85 5.55 -17.60
C LYS A 146 16.49 5.30 -16.91
N SER A 147 15.41 5.49 -17.67
CA SER A 147 14.02 5.65 -17.21
C SER A 147 13.11 5.62 -18.44
N GLY A 148 11.79 5.49 -18.29
CA GLY A 148 10.82 5.49 -19.41
C GLY A 148 10.78 4.19 -20.21
N VAL A 149 11.93 3.68 -20.65
CA VAL A 149 12.11 2.31 -21.16
C VAL A 149 13.11 1.59 -20.26
N HIS A 150 12.77 0.38 -19.84
CA HIS A 150 13.66 -0.52 -19.10
C HIS A 150 14.03 -1.73 -19.97
N PHE A 151 15.28 -2.17 -19.87
CA PHE A 151 15.82 -3.33 -20.59
C PHE A 151 16.33 -4.36 -19.57
N VAL A 152 15.51 -5.37 -19.28
CA VAL A 152 15.90 -6.51 -18.44
C VAL A 152 16.70 -7.48 -19.31
N ILE A 153 18.01 -7.50 -19.06
CA ILE A 153 18.96 -8.40 -19.74
C ILE A 153 19.68 -9.17 -18.63
N PRO A 154 19.32 -10.45 -18.40
CA PRO A 154 19.97 -11.27 -17.39
C PRO A 154 21.49 -11.31 -17.58
N GLN A 155 22.25 -11.14 -16.51
CA GLN A 155 23.70 -11.31 -16.54
C GLN A 155 24.02 -12.81 -16.63
N ALA A 156 24.28 -13.28 -17.85
CA ALA A 156 24.67 -14.66 -18.10
C ALA A 156 26.15 -14.87 -17.70
N ASP A 157 26.38 -15.73 -16.71
CA ASP A 157 27.53 -16.63 -16.78
C ASP A 157 27.36 -17.48 -18.06
N LYS A 158 28.47 -17.70 -18.79
CA LYS A 158 28.44 -17.88 -20.26
C LYS A 158 27.79 -19.17 -20.78
N ASP A 159 27.41 -20.08 -19.89
CA ASP A 159 27.06 -21.46 -20.24
C ASP A 159 25.54 -21.75 -20.26
N ASP A 160 24.69 -20.79 -19.87
CA ASP A 160 23.24 -21.01 -19.70
C ASP A 160 22.39 -20.25 -20.74
N GLU A 161 22.30 -20.78 -21.97
CA GLU A 161 21.48 -20.24 -23.08
C GLU A 161 20.01 -19.99 -22.68
N LYS A 162 19.51 -20.69 -21.65
CA LYS A 162 18.15 -20.53 -21.12
C LYS A 162 17.88 -19.14 -20.54
N LEU A 163 18.89 -18.49 -19.91
CA LEU A 163 18.71 -17.16 -19.34
C LEU A 163 18.61 -16.07 -20.42
N LEU A 164 19.30 -16.23 -21.54
CA LEU A 164 19.21 -15.29 -22.66
C LEU A 164 17.76 -15.19 -23.19
N ASN A 165 17.04 -16.32 -23.16
CA ASN A 165 15.64 -16.46 -23.55
C ASN A 165 14.63 -15.89 -22.52
N CYS A 166 15.09 -15.12 -21.52
CA CYS A 166 14.25 -14.30 -20.63
C CYS A 166 14.45 -12.79 -20.83
N SER A 167 15.32 -12.37 -21.76
CA SER A 167 15.57 -10.95 -22.06
C SER A 167 14.31 -10.24 -22.54
N HIS A 168 13.92 -9.13 -21.90
CA HIS A 168 12.71 -8.39 -22.26
C HIS A 168 12.84 -6.89 -21.97
N MET A 169 12.07 -6.10 -22.71
CA MET A 169 12.04 -4.64 -22.65
C MET A 169 10.60 -4.20 -22.36
N PHE A 170 10.40 -3.19 -21.51
CA PHE A 170 9.09 -2.60 -21.30
C PHE A 170 9.17 -1.11 -21.00
N THR A 171 8.08 -0.40 -21.29
CA THR A 171 7.91 0.99 -20.88
C THR A 171 7.56 1.07 -19.41
N ASN A 172 8.33 1.83 -18.65
CA ASN A 172 7.98 2.20 -17.28
C ASN A 172 7.75 3.71 -17.19
N CYS A 173 6.48 4.10 -17.28
CA CYS A 173 6.04 5.48 -17.21
C CYS A 173 5.44 5.81 -15.83
N TYR A 174 6.16 6.58 -15.02
CA TYR A 174 5.61 7.23 -13.83
C TYR A 174 4.74 8.42 -14.25
N GLU A 175 3.47 8.13 -14.56
CA GLU A 175 2.45 9.07 -15.03
C GLU A 175 2.95 9.92 -16.23
N ASN A 176 3.17 11.24 -16.10
CA ASN A 176 3.74 12.06 -17.19
C ASN A 176 5.23 11.72 -17.40
N SER A 177 5.46 10.66 -18.18
CA SER A 177 6.77 10.09 -18.47
C SER A 177 6.91 9.66 -19.94
N SER A 178 5.91 9.86 -20.81
CA SER A 178 6.01 9.40 -22.20
C SER A 178 7.06 10.17 -23.02
N ARG A 179 7.39 11.41 -22.57
CA ARG A 179 8.54 12.18 -23.08
C ARG A 179 9.91 11.49 -22.95
N LEU A 180 10.01 10.42 -22.16
CA LEU A 180 11.25 9.66 -21.94
C LEU A 180 11.49 8.54 -22.97
N TRP A 181 10.53 8.26 -23.86
CA TRP A 181 10.65 7.20 -24.88
C TRP A 181 10.19 7.58 -26.29
N PHE A 182 9.36 8.61 -26.46
CA PHE A 182 9.13 9.26 -27.77
C PHE A 182 8.79 10.77 -27.61
N PRO A 183 9.01 11.62 -28.64
CA PRO A 183 8.63 13.03 -28.59
C PRO A 183 7.10 13.18 -28.69
N CYS A 184 6.46 13.77 -27.68
CA CYS A 184 4.99 13.89 -27.62
C CYS A 184 4.54 15.13 -26.82
N VAL A 185 3.25 15.45 -26.83
CA VAL A 185 2.66 16.31 -25.77
C VAL A 185 2.33 15.40 -24.58
N ASP A 186 3.17 15.45 -23.55
CA ASP A 186 3.17 14.50 -22.42
C ASP A 186 2.22 14.98 -21.30
N SER A 187 0.92 15.00 -21.64
CA SER A 187 -0.20 15.50 -20.83
C SER A 187 -1.38 14.53 -20.81
N PHE A 188 -2.11 14.48 -19.71
CA PHE A 188 -3.41 13.80 -19.61
C PHE A 188 -4.58 14.59 -20.24
N ALA A 189 -4.38 15.83 -20.69
CA ALA A 189 -5.43 16.68 -21.25
C ALA A 189 -5.54 16.65 -22.79
N ASP A 190 -4.61 16.00 -23.51
CA ASP A 190 -4.65 15.84 -24.97
C ASP A 190 -4.93 14.37 -25.38
N PRO A 191 -6.21 13.94 -25.43
CA PRO A 191 -6.59 12.65 -25.97
C PRO A 191 -6.52 12.67 -27.51
N CYS A 192 -5.92 11.64 -28.11
CA CYS A 192 -5.81 11.50 -29.56
C CYS A 192 -5.84 10.03 -29.98
N THR A 193 -6.01 9.78 -31.28
CA THR A 193 -6.01 8.41 -31.85
C THR A 193 -4.59 7.97 -32.20
N TRP A 194 -4.31 6.66 -32.17
CA TRP A 194 -2.94 6.15 -32.33
C TRP A 194 -2.85 5.03 -33.37
N LYS A 195 -1.79 5.05 -34.16
CA LYS A 195 -1.28 3.90 -34.91
C LYS A 195 0.11 3.58 -34.38
N LEU A 196 0.41 2.32 -34.11
CA LEU A 196 1.62 1.93 -33.40
C LEU A 196 2.27 0.74 -34.14
N GLU A 197 3.55 0.86 -34.49
CA GLU A 197 4.26 -0.08 -35.36
C GLU A 197 5.58 -0.51 -34.75
N PHE A 198 5.74 -1.81 -34.49
CA PHE A 198 6.88 -2.31 -33.73
C PHE A 198 7.59 -3.44 -34.46
N THR A 199 8.80 -3.16 -34.94
CA THR A 199 9.65 -4.11 -35.66
C THR A 199 10.62 -4.78 -34.68
N VAL A 200 10.44 -6.08 -34.46
CA VAL A 200 11.17 -6.88 -33.46
C VAL A 200 11.70 -8.18 -34.08
N ASP A 201 12.73 -8.78 -33.48
CA ASP A 201 13.29 -10.04 -33.98
C ASP A 201 12.30 -11.21 -33.89
N LYS A 202 12.41 -12.17 -34.82
CA LYS A 202 11.41 -13.24 -35.08
C LYS A 202 10.92 -14.01 -33.84
N ASN A 203 11.75 -14.16 -32.82
CA ASN A 203 11.45 -14.92 -31.60
C ASN A 203 10.73 -14.10 -30.52
N LEU A 204 10.64 -12.78 -30.69
CA LEU A 204 10.03 -11.86 -29.74
C LEU A 204 8.60 -11.49 -30.18
N THR A 205 7.77 -11.20 -29.17
CA THR A 205 6.42 -10.67 -29.33
C THR A 205 6.41 -9.24 -28.80
N ALA A 206 6.02 -8.28 -29.64
CA ALA A 206 5.65 -6.95 -29.18
C ALA A 206 4.19 -6.97 -28.68
N VAL A 207 3.92 -6.33 -27.56
CA VAL A 207 2.57 -6.17 -26.98
C VAL A 207 2.38 -4.71 -26.61
N SER A 208 1.34 -4.10 -27.16
CA SER A 208 1.05 -2.67 -27.02
C SER A 208 -0.45 -2.41 -26.90
N CYS A 209 -0.80 -1.19 -26.52
CA CYS A 209 -2.15 -0.64 -26.54
C CYS A 209 -2.84 -0.77 -27.91
N GLY A 210 -4.17 -0.90 -27.92
CA GLY A 210 -5.01 -0.93 -29.14
C GLY A 210 -5.32 -2.33 -29.66
N GLU A 211 -6.07 -2.43 -30.76
CA GLU A 211 -6.32 -3.68 -31.48
C GLU A 211 -5.08 -4.10 -32.29
N LEU A 212 -4.81 -5.39 -32.41
CA LEU A 212 -3.79 -5.92 -33.32
C LEU A 212 -4.43 -6.08 -34.71
N ILE A 213 -4.01 -5.26 -35.68
CA ILE A 213 -4.51 -5.35 -37.06
C ILE A 213 -3.75 -6.45 -37.82
N GLU A 214 -2.42 -6.42 -37.78
CA GLU A 214 -1.59 -7.30 -38.60
C GLU A 214 -0.22 -7.56 -37.95
N VAL A 215 0.37 -8.72 -38.26
CA VAL A 215 1.78 -9.03 -37.98
C VAL A 215 2.45 -9.42 -39.29
N GLN A 216 3.19 -8.50 -39.89
CA GLN A 216 3.93 -8.75 -41.13
C GLN A 216 5.32 -9.31 -40.81
N MET A 217 5.88 -10.15 -41.69
CA MET A 217 7.31 -10.45 -41.67
C MET A 217 8.06 -9.46 -42.55
N THR A 218 9.18 -8.94 -42.05
CA THR A 218 10.10 -8.12 -42.85
C THR A 218 10.64 -8.92 -44.05
N PRO A 219 11.02 -8.26 -45.17
CA PRO A 219 11.54 -8.94 -46.36
C PRO A 219 12.72 -9.87 -46.10
N ASP A 220 13.56 -9.55 -45.12
CA ASP A 220 14.72 -10.36 -44.71
C ASP A 220 14.35 -11.64 -43.94
N LEU A 221 13.07 -11.84 -43.58
CA LEU A 221 12.53 -12.93 -42.75
C LEU A 221 13.13 -13.05 -41.33
N ARG A 222 13.96 -12.09 -40.91
CA ARG A 222 14.61 -12.02 -39.59
C ARG A 222 13.75 -11.32 -38.52
N ARG A 223 12.91 -10.37 -38.93
CA ARG A 223 12.07 -9.56 -38.05
C ARG A 223 10.59 -9.64 -38.40
N LYS A 224 9.75 -9.36 -37.42
CA LYS A 224 8.30 -9.18 -37.53
C LYS A 224 7.95 -7.73 -37.20
N THR A 225 6.98 -7.16 -37.92
CA THR A 225 6.41 -5.84 -37.62
C THR A 225 4.97 -6.01 -37.17
N PHE A 226 4.67 -5.59 -35.94
CA PHE A 226 3.33 -5.63 -35.35
C PHE A 226 2.65 -4.28 -35.57
N HIS A 227 1.47 -4.27 -36.18
CA HIS A 227 0.67 -3.06 -36.42
C HIS A 227 -0.53 -3.04 -35.46
N TYR A 228 -0.51 -2.13 -34.49
CA TYR A 228 -1.60 -1.86 -33.55
C TYR A 228 -2.32 -0.54 -33.88
N SER A 229 -3.59 -0.45 -33.50
CA SER A 229 -4.41 0.77 -33.65
C SER A 229 -5.26 1.04 -32.41
N VAL A 230 -5.22 2.28 -31.90
CA VAL A 230 -6.10 2.77 -30.85
C VAL A 230 -7.09 3.76 -31.46
N THR A 231 -8.29 3.27 -31.72
CA THR A 231 -9.42 4.04 -32.31
C THR A 231 -10.10 4.93 -31.27
N THR A 232 -10.24 4.46 -30.03
CA THR A 232 -10.65 5.27 -28.88
C THR A 232 -9.58 6.34 -28.60
N PRO A 233 -9.93 7.64 -28.55
CA PRO A 233 -8.95 8.70 -28.30
C PRO A 233 -8.42 8.64 -26.87
N VAL A 234 -7.09 8.52 -26.71
CA VAL A 234 -6.38 8.39 -25.42
C VAL A 234 -5.13 9.26 -25.38
N CYS A 235 -4.70 9.64 -24.18
CA CYS A 235 -3.59 10.57 -23.95
C CYS A 235 -2.22 9.86 -23.97
N ALA A 236 -1.14 10.58 -24.31
CA ALA A 236 0.20 10.00 -24.46
C ALA A 236 0.76 9.26 -23.22
N PRO A 237 0.50 9.68 -21.97
CA PRO A 237 0.87 8.90 -20.77
C PRO A 237 0.21 7.52 -20.65
N ASN A 238 -0.90 7.29 -21.37
CA ASN A 238 -1.68 6.04 -21.34
C ASN A 238 -1.28 5.03 -22.44
N ILE A 239 -0.21 5.31 -23.19
CA ILE A 239 0.39 4.38 -24.17
C ILE A 239 1.58 3.68 -23.52
N ALA A 240 1.71 2.38 -23.77
CA ALA A 240 2.80 1.53 -23.26
C ALA A 240 3.12 0.39 -24.22
N LEU A 241 4.35 -0.13 -24.13
CA LEU A 241 4.91 -1.19 -24.96
C LEU A 241 5.70 -2.17 -24.10
N ALA A 242 5.50 -3.47 -24.32
CA ALA A 242 6.37 -4.53 -23.84
C ALA A 242 6.85 -5.39 -25.02
N VAL A 243 8.12 -5.80 -25.01
CA VAL A 243 8.74 -6.64 -26.05
C VAL A 243 9.55 -7.74 -25.37
N GLY A 244 9.21 -9.00 -25.65
CA GLY A 244 9.86 -10.14 -25.02
C GLY A 244 9.41 -11.48 -25.61
N PRO A 245 10.03 -12.59 -25.20
CA PRO A 245 9.66 -13.95 -25.62
C PRO A 245 8.40 -14.43 -24.88
N PHE A 246 7.29 -13.72 -25.04
CA PHE A 246 6.07 -13.95 -24.24
C PHE A 246 5.26 -15.16 -24.71
N GLU A 247 4.93 -16.06 -23.77
CA GLU A 247 3.87 -17.06 -23.93
C GLU A 247 2.49 -16.41 -23.78
N ILE A 248 1.55 -16.78 -24.66
CA ILE A 248 0.20 -16.18 -24.73
C ILE A 248 -0.83 -17.12 -24.10
N TYR A 249 -1.72 -16.57 -23.27
CA TYR A 249 -2.89 -17.24 -22.72
C TYR A 249 -4.13 -16.35 -22.89
N VAL A 250 -5.16 -16.88 -23.58
CA VAL A 250 -6.47 -16.22 -23.72
C VAL A 250 -7.39 -16.72 -22.60
N ASP A 251 -8.21 -15.85 -22.01
CA ASP A 251 -9.14 -16.26 -20.97
C ASP A 251 -10.30 -17.11 -21.55
N PRO A 252 -10.69 -18.23 -20.89
CA PRO A 252 -11.72 -19.14 -21.40
C PRO A 252 -13.14 -18.62 -21.24
N HIS A 253 -13.38 -17.59 -20.42
CA HIS A 253 -14.69 -16.96 -20.21
C HIS A 253 -14.85 -15.67 -21.01
N MET A 254 -13.77 -14.90 -21.20
CA MET A 254 -13.77 -13.66 -21.97
C MET A 254 -12.64 -13.65 -23.01
N HIS A 255 -12.92 -14.00 -24.27
CA HIS A 255 -11.88 -14.10 -25.30
C HIS A 255 -11.24 -12.75 -25.71
N GLU A 256 -11.86 -11.62 -25.33
CA GLU A 256 -11.30 -10.27 -25.44
C GLU A 256 -10.17 -10.01 -24.42
N VAL A 257 -10.07 -10.85 -23.38
CA VAL A 257 -9.05 -10.82 -22.32
C VAL A 257 -7.89 -11.74 -22.69
N THR A 258 -6.70 -11.15 -22.78
CA THR A 258 -5.46 -11.83 -23.17
C THR A 258 -4.33 -11.56 -22.18
N HIS A 259 -3.49 -12.56 -21.95
CA HIS A 259 -2.42 -12.53 -20.98
C HIS A 259 -1.11 -13.02 -21.62
N PHE A 260 -0.01 -12.40 -21.20
CA PHE A 260 1.33 -12.60 -21.71
C PHE A 260 2.28 -12.78 -20.52
N CYS A 261 3.09 -13.84 -20.51
CA CYS A 261 4.08 -14.08 -19.45
C CYS A 261 5.41 -14.57 -20.02
N LEU A 262 6.48 -14.45 -19.24
CA LEU A 262 7.79 -14.98 -19.59
C LEU A 262 7.75 -16.53 -19.63
N PRO A 263 8.66 -17.18 -20.41
CA PRO A 263 8.58 -18.61 -20.65
C PRO A 263 8.55 -19.48 -19.38
N GLY A 264 7.76 -20.56 -19.42
CA GLY A 264 7.59 -21.51 -18.32
C GLY A 264 6.68 -21.06 -17.18
N MET A 265 6.24 -19.79 -17.14
CA MET A 265 5.38 -19.27 -16.06
C MET A 265 3.88 -19.55 -16.25
N LEU A 266 3.47 -20.09 -17.40
CA LEU A 266 2.08 -20.35 -17.79
C LEU A 266 1.21 -21.07 -16.74
N PRO A 267 1.70 -22.08 -15.98
CA PRO A 267 0.89 -22.74 -14.95
C PRO A 267 0.55 -21.84 -13.76
N LEU A 268 1.43 -20.88 -13.44
CA LEU A 268 1.17 -19.87 -12.40
C LEU A 268 0.20 -18.81 -12.93
N LEU A 269 0.40 -18.36 -14.18
CA LEU A 269 -0.49 -17.41 -14.85
C LEU A 269 -1.94 -17.90 -14.84
N LYS A 270 -2.19 -19.13 -15.32
CA LYS A 270 -3.54 -19.73 -15.39
C LYS A 270 -4.29 -19.74 -14.05
N ASN A 271 -3.58 -19.93 -12.93
CA ASN A 271 -4.18 -19.84 -11.60
C ASN A 271 -4.38 -18.38 -11.16
N THR A 272 -3.40 -17.51 -11.45
CA THR A 272 -3.38 -16.12 -11.02
C THR A 272 -4.46 -15.27 -11.69
N VAL A 273 -4.78 -15.51 -12.97
CA VAL A 273 -5.73 -14.67 -13.73
C VAL A 273 -7.17 -15.17 -13.72
N ARG A 274 -7.42 -16.40 -13.24
CA ARG A 274 -8.69 -17.14 -13.37
C ARG A 274 -9.96 -16.37 -12.98
N TYR A 275 -9.85 -15.41 -12.05
CA TYR A 275 -10.98 -14.65 -11.52
C TYR A 275 -11.24 -13.32 -12.25
N LEU A 276 -10.44 -12.96 -13.24
CA LEU A 276 -10.47 -11.59 -13.78
C LEU A 276 -11.80 -11.25 -14.44
N HIS A 277 -12.46 -12.22 -15.09
CA HIS A 277 -13.81 -12.06 -15.62
C HIS A 277 -14.83 -11.66 -14.53
N GLU A 278 -14.73 -12.19 -13.30
CA GLU A 278 -15.58 -11.81 -12.16
C GLU A 278 -15.46 -10.29 -11.84
N ALA A 279 -14.30 -9.70 -12.09
CA ALA A 279 -14.05 -8.27 -11.87
C ALA A 279 -14.63 -7.40 -13.00
N PHE A 280 -14.47 -7.82 -14.27
CA PHE A 280 -15.13 -7.16 -15.40
C PHE A 280 -16.65 -7.18 -15.25
N GLU A 281 -17.25 -8.36 -15.04
CA GLU A 281 -18.70 -8.50 -14.80
C GLU A 281 -19.19 -7.59 -13.68
N PHE A 282 -18.48 -7.52 -12.56
CA PHE A 282 -18.84 -6.65 -11.44
C PHE A 282 -18.76 -5.15 -11.78
N PHE A 283 -17.75 -4.72 -12.52
CA PHE A 283 -17.64 -3.31 -12.91
C PHE A 283 -18.69 -2.93 -13.97
N GLU A 284 -18.99 -3.81 -14.93
CA GLU A 284 -20.06 -3.58 -15.89
C GLU A 284 -21.45 -3.59 -15.23
N GLU A 285 -21.71 -4.50 -14.28
CA GLU A 285 -22.91 -4.53 -13.42
C GLU A 285 -23.04 -3.20 -12.64
N THR A 286 -21.98 -2.82 -11.93
CA THR A 286 -21.98 -1.66 -11.01
C THR A 286 -22.06 -0.33 -11.74
N LEU A 287 -21.39 -0.17 -12.89
CA LEU A 287 -21.39 1.06 -13.69
C LEU A 287 -22.52 1.07 -14.72
N SER A 288 -23.19 -0.07 -14.95
CA SER A 288 -24.24 -0.26 -15.97
C SER A 288 -23.79 0.19 -17.37
N THR A 289 -22.51 -0.02 -17.67
CA THR A 289 -21.80 0.40 -18.88
C THR A 289 -20.80 -0.70 -19.23
N ARG A 290 -20.68 -1.07 -20.52
CA ARG A 290 -19.65 -2.03 -20.96
C ARG A 290 -18.23 -1.45 -20.81
N TYR A 291 -17.23 -2.33 -20.82
CA TYR A 291 -15.82 -1.94 -20.87
C TYR A 291 -15.55 -1.02 -22.08
N PRO A 292 -14.81 0.11 -21.95
CA PRO A 292 -14.79 1.15 -22.99
C PRO A 292 -13.84 0.89 -24.18
N PHE A 293 -13.22 -0.29 -24.21
CA PHE A 293 -12.29 -0.69 -25.27
C PHE A 293 -12.60 -2.13 -25.74
N SER A 294 -12.13 -2.49 -26.93
CA SER A 294 -12.44 -3.77 -27.60
C SER A 294 -11.59 -4.97 -27.18
N CYS A 295 -10.52 -4.77 -26.40
CA CYS A 295 -9.70 -5.86 -25.86
C CYS A 295 -8.95 -5.43 -24.60
N TYR A 296 -8.54 -6.41 -23.79
CA TYR A 296 -7.72 -6.22 -22.62
C TYR A 296 -6.50 -7.15 -22.64
N LYS A 297 -5.34 -6.62 -22.26
CA LYS A 297 -4.03 -7.27 -22.30
C LYS A 297 -3.34 -7.14 -20.95
N GLN A 298 -2.81 -8.24 -20.40
CA GLN A 298 -1.89 -8.21 -19.27
C GLN A 298 -0.53 -8.75 -19.68
N VAL A 299 0.55 -8.02 -19.36
CA VAL A 299 1.92 -8.49 -19.58
C VAL A 299 2.64 -8.58 -18.24
N PHE A 300 3.10 -9.78 -17.89
CA PHE A 300 3.89 -10.03 -16.69
C PHE A 300 5.39 -9.86 -17.01
N VAL A 301 6.03 -8.90 -16.36
CA VAL A 301 7.45 -8.53 -16.52
C VAL A 301 8.17 -8.54 -15.18
N ASP A 302 9.50 -8.60 -15.22
CA ASP A 302 10.35 -8.48 -14.03
C ASP A 302 10.86 -7.03 -13.84
N GLU A 303 11.50 -6.73 -12.70
CA GLU A 303 12.09 -5.41 -12.38
C GLU A 303 11.13 -4.20 -12.48
N LEU A 304 9.82 -4.41 -12.33
CA LEU A 304 8.81 -3.36 -12.31
C LEU A 304 8.80 -2.60 -10.95
N ASP A 305 8.77 -1.27 -10.98
CA ASP A 305 8.89 -0.38 -9.80
C ASP A 305 7.60 -0.17 -9.00
N THR A 306 6.51 -0.78 -9.47
CA THR A 306 5.19 -0.87 -8.84
C THR A 306 4.63 -2.28 -9.11
N ASP A 307 3.68 -2.77 -8.31
CA ASP A 307 3.10 -4.09 -8.55
C ASP A 307 2.35 -4.19 -9.89
N ILE A 308 1.64 -3.11 -10.27
CA ILE A 308 0.89 -2.96 -11.53
C ILE A 308 0.84 -1.50 -11.97
N SER A 309 1.10 -1.27 -13.27
CA SER A 309 0.80 -0.03 -14.00
C SER A 309 -0.29 -0.28 -15.07
N ALA A 310 -1.37 0.49 -15.02
CA ALA A 310 -2.48 0.42 -15.97
C ALA A 310 -2.35 1.47 -17.09
N TYR A 311 -2.57 1.04 -18.32
CA TYR A 311 -2.50 1.82 -19.57
C TYR A 311 -3.75 1.55 -20.43
N ALA A 312 -3.97 2.25 -21.54
CA ALA A 312 -5.12 2.01 -22.42
C ALA A 312 -5.07 0.58 -23.00
N THR A 313 -6.12 -0.24 -22.80
CA THR A 313 -6.21 -1.69 -23.14
C THR A 313 -5.13 -2.61 -22.52
N LEU A 314 -4.06 -2.08 -21.94
CA LEU A 314 -2.88 -2.83 -21.49
C LEU A 314 -2.65 -2.62 -19.98
N SER A 315 -2.24 -3.66 -19.28
CA SER A 315 -1.73 -3.57 -17.90
C SER A 315 -0.38 -4.28 -17.84
N ILE A 316 0.65 -3.56 -17.39
CA ILE A 316 1.97 -4.13 -17.14
C ILE A 316 2.03 -4.48 -15.65
N VAL A 317 2.38 -5.73 -15.36
CA VAL A 317 2.24 -6.37 -14.04
C VAL A 317 3.57 -7.00 -13.64
N SER A 318 3.92 -6.91 -12.35
CA SER A 318 5.09 -7.61 -11.84
C SER A 318 4.87 -9.13 -11.80
N VAL A 319 5.86 -9.90 -12.27
CA VAL A 319 5.96 -11.36 -12.06
C VAL A 319 5.76 -11.74 -10.58
N ASN A 320 6.08 -10.85 -9.63
CA ASN A 320 5.86 -11.03 -8.20
C ASN A 320 4.39 -11.21 -7.78
N LEU A 321 3.40 -11.03 -8.65
CA LEU A 321 2.00 -11.36 -8.36
C LEU A 321 1.60 -12.79 -8.78
N LEU A 322 2.42 -13.48 -9.60
CA LEU A 322 2.15 -14.84 -10.06
C LEU A 322 2.24 -15.83 -8.90
N HIS A 323 1.20 -16.64 -8.71
CA HIS A 323 1.15 -17.66 -7.66
C HIS A 323 0.39 -18.91 -8.06
N SER A 324 0.71 -20.01 -7.38
CA SER A 324 -0.05 -21.26 -7.43
C SER A 324 -1.23 -21.20 -6.46
N ILE A 325 -2.31 -21.94 -6.76
CA ILE A 325 -3.49 -22.12 -5.91
C ILE A 325 -3.16 -22.63 -4.49
N ALA A 326 -1.98 -23.24 -4.30
CA ALA A 326 -1.47 -23.69 -3.01
C ALA A 326 -0.95 -22.55 -2.10
N ILE A 327 -1.04 -21.28 -2.51
CA ILE A 327 -0.51 -20.12 -1.77
C ILE A 327 -1.67 -19.19 -1.37
N ILE A 328 -2.05 -19.22 -0.08
CA ILE A 328 -3.25 -18.54 0.43
C ILE A 328 -3.04 -17.03 0.57
N ASP A 329 -1.95 -16.59 1.21
CA ASP A 329 -1.72 -15.20 1.58
C ASP A 329 -1.63 -14.23 0.38
N GLN A 330 -1.16 -14.70 -0.78
CA GLN A 330 -0.97 -13.90 -1.99
C GLN A 330 -2.29 -13.65 -2.76
N THR A 331 -3.31 -14.50 -2.59
CA THR A 331 -4.55 -14.42 -3.39
C THR A 331 -5.35 -13.14 -3.12
N TYR A 332 -5.39 -12.66 -1.88
CA TYR A 332 -6.03 -11.38 -1.54
C TYR A 332 -5.35 -10.20 -2.25
N ILE A 333 -4.03 -10.08 -2.06
CA ILE A 333 -3.19 -9.00 -2.60
C ILE A 333 -3.36 -8.91 -4.13
N THR A 334 -3.27 -10.06 -4.80
CA THR A 334 -3.34 -10.15 -6.26
C THR A 334 -4.74 -9.83 -6.80
N ARG A 335 -5.81 -10.31 -6.15
CA ARG A 335 -7.19 -9.98 -6.52
C ARG A 335 -7.46 -8.48 -6.43
N THR A 336 -7.09 -7.85 -5.31
CA THR A 336 -7.25 -6.40 -5.12
C THR A 336 -6.46 -5.63 -6.18
N PHE A 337 -5.17 -5.89 -6.39
CA PHE A 337 -4.39 -5.17 -7.41
C PHE A 337 -4.92 -5.36 -8.84
N MET A 338 -5.30 -6.57 -9.25
CA MET A 338 -5.86 -6.80 -10.59
C MET A 338 -7.19 -6.06 -10.80
N SER A 339 -8.09 -6.07 -9.79
CA SER A 339 -9.34 -5.31 -9.88
C SER A 339 -9.12 -3.79 -9.92
N ARG A 340 -8.06 -3.30 -9.26
CA ARG A 340 -7.61 -1.91 -9.31
C ARG A 340 -7.14 -1.52 -10.73
N ALA A 341 -6.42 -2.41 -11.40
CA ALA A 341 -5.93 -2.18 -12.76
C ALA A 341 -7.07 -1.97 -13.78
N VAL A 342 -8.10 -2.80 -13.72
CA VAL A 342 -9.31 -2.65 -14.56
C VAL A 342 -10.06 -1.37 -14.21
N ALA A 343 -10.22 -1.05 -12.91
CA ALA A 343 -10.87 0.18 -12.47
C ALA A 343 -10.11 1.46 -12.90
N GLU A 344 -8.78 1.45 -12.92
CA GLU A 344 -7.93 2.55 -13.43
C GLU A 344 -8.06 2.74 -14.96
N GLN A 345 -8.47 1.70 -15.71
CA GLN A 345 -8.72 1.87 -17.15
C GLN A 345 -10.04 2.58 -17.44
N PHE A 346 -11.10 2.32 -16.67
CA PHE A 346 -12.33 3.13 -16.71
C PHE A 346 -12.04 4.58 -16.27
N PHE A 347 -11.35 4.75 -15.13
CA PHE A 347 -11.04 6.04 -14.51
C PHE A 347 -9.52 6.24 -14.35
N GLY A 348 -8.90 6.79 -15.40
CA GLY A 348 -7.45 6.98 -15.53
C GLY A 348 -6.98 6.85 -16.99
N CYS A 349 -7.50 5.86 -17.73
CA CYS A 349 -7.18 5.68 -19.15
C CYS A 349 -8.27 6.17 -20.12
N PHE A 350 -9.55 5.83 -19.86
CA PHE A 350 -10.68 6.27 -20.69
C PHE A 350 -11.18 7.66 -20.30
N ILE A 351 -11.59 7.85 -19.04
CA ILE A 351 -11.77 9.18 -18.46
C ILE A 351 -10.44 9.61 -17.85
N THR A 352 -9.94 10.79 -18.24
CA THR A 352 -8.60 11.31 -17.89
C THR A 352 -8.69 12.64 -17.13
N SER A 353 -7.67 13.01 -16.35
CA SER A 353 -7.67 14.26 -15.56
C SER A 353 -7.21 15.47 -16.39
N HIS A 354 -7.98 16.57 -16.38
CA HIS A 354 -7.64 17.79 -17.13
C HIS A 354 -6.33 18.45 -16.63
N HIS A 355 -6.00 18.34 -15.34
CA HIS A 355 -4.74 18.82 -14.77
C HIS A 355 -4.23 17.82 -13.73
N TRP A 356 -2.95 17.92 -13.38
CA TRP A 356 -2.35 17.19 -12.25
C TRP A 356 -3.13 17.37 -10.93
N SER A 357 -3.69 18.56 -10.68
CA SER A 357 -4.55 18.84 -9.52
C SER A 357 -5.90 18.11 -9.51
N ASP A 358 -6.26 17.41 -10.59
CA ASP A 358 -7.49 16.62 -10.71
C ASP A 358 -7.22 15.10 -10.73
N THR A 359 -5.96 14.66 -10.79
CA THR A 359 -5.56 13.24 -10.86
C THR A 359 -6.05 12.44 -9.63
N TRP A 360 -6.21 13.10 -8.47
CA TRP A 360 -6.81 12.50 -7.27
C TRP A 360 -8.19 11.90 -7.53
N LEU A 361 -8.98 12.49 -8.43
CA LEU A 361 -10.36 12.10 -8.68
C LEU A 361 -10.44 10.78 -9.45
N ALA A 362 -9.65 10.64 -10.53
CA ALA A 362 -9.57 9.40 -11.30
C ALA A 362 -9.05 8.24 -10.43
N LYS A 363 -7.91 8.43 -9.77
CA LYS A 363 -7.32 7.42 -8.87
C LYS A 363 -8.24 7.10 -7.68
N GLY A 364 -8.94 8.09 -7.13
CA GLY A 364 -9.87 7.93 -6.01
C GLY A 364 -11.13 7.15 -6.36
N ILE A 365 -11.70 7.36 -7.56
CA ILE A 365 -12.83 6.57 -8.06
C ILE A 365 -12.39 5.12 -8.33
N ALA A 366 -11.24 4.91 -8.98
CA ALA A 366 -10.70 3.58 -9.23
C ALA A 366 -10.45 2.79 -7.93
N GLU A 367 -9.86 3.41 -6.92
CA GLU A 367 -9.63 2.78 -5.61
C GLU A 367 -10.93 2.47 -4.87
N TYR A 368 -11.94 3.35 -4.96
CA TYR A 368 -13.27 3.12 -4.40
C TYR A 368 -13.99 1.94 -5.07
N LEU A 369 -13.94 1.83 -6.41
CA LEU A 369 -14.49 0.69 -7.15
C LEU A 369 -13.78 -0.62 -6.78
N CYS A 370 -12.45 -0.60 -6.68
CA CYS A 370 -11.65 -1.73 -6.16
C CYS A 370 -12.05 -2.11 -4.71
N GLY A 371 -12.36 -1.13 -3.87
CA GLY A 371 -12.92 -1.33 -2.54
C GLY A 371 -14.29 -2.03 -2.55
N LEU A 372 -15.19 -1.63 -3.45
CA LEU A 372 -16.49 -2.28 -3.62
C LEU A 372 -16.38 -3.73 -4.14
N TYR A 373 -15.45 -4.01 -5.08
CA TYR A 373 -15.16 -5.38 -5.53
C TYR A 373 -14.59 -6.23 -4.39
N SER A 374 -13.61 -5.68 -3.65
CA SER A 374 -13.04 -6.35 -2.48
C SER A 374 -14.10 -6.63 -1.39
N ARG A 375 -15.12 -5.75 -1.26
CA ARG A 375 -16.30 -5.95 -0.39
C ARG A 375 -17.21 -7.09 -0.89
N LYS A 376 -17.35 -7.29 -2.22
CA LYS A 376 -18.10 -8.42 -2.84
C LYS A 376 -17.34 -9.75 -2.64
N CYS A 377 -16.02 -9.78 -2.86
CA CYS A 377 -15.22 -11.01 -2.86
C CYS A 377 -14.76 -11.48 -1.47
N PHE A 378 -14.39 -10.57 -0.56
CA PHE A 378 -13.83 -10.91 0.76
C PHE A 378 -14.72 -10.51 1.94
N GLY A 379 -15.86 -9.87 1.64
CA GLY A 379 -16.88 -9.49 2.62
C GLY A 379 -16.60 -8.19 3.36
N ASN A 380 -17.66 -7.69 4.02
CA ASN A 380 -17.67 -6.35 4.64
C ASN A 380 -16.66 -6.18 5.81
N ASN A 381 -16.27 -7.27 6.48
CA ASN A 381 -15.33 -7.22 7.61
C ASN A 381 -13.89 -6.90 7.16
N GLU A 382 -13.45 -7.51 6.06
CA GLU A 382 -12.16 -7.23 5.41
C GLU A 382 -12.13 -5.79 4.87
N TYR A 383 -13.21 -5.37 4.19
CA TYR A 383 -13.37 -4.00 3.70
C TYR A 383 -13.34 -2.94 4.82
N ARG A 384 -14.00 -3.17 5.96
CA ARG A 384 -13.97 -2.23 7.11
C ARG A 384 -12.58 -2.14 7.76
N GLU A 385 -11.83 -3.24 7.84
CA GLU A 385 -10.45 -3.24 8.35
C GLU A 385 -9.49 -2.54 7.39
N TRP A 386 -9.67 -2.71 6.08
CA TRP A 386 -8.94 -1.95 5.06
C TRP A 386 -9.19 -0.44 5.18
N VAL A 387 -10.47 -0.01 5.22
CA VAL A 387 -10.82 1.42 5.42
C VAL A 387 -10.22 1.98 6.72
N GLN A 388 -10.24 1.22 7.82
CA GLN A 388 -9.63 1.63 9.09
C GLN A 388 -8.09 1.77 8.98
N THR A 389 -7.44 0.86 8.25
CA THR A 389 -5.99 0.86 8.02
C THR A 389 -5.56 2.01 7.12
N GLU A 390 -6.30 2.29 6.06
CA GLU A 390 -6.06 3.41 5.15
C GLU A 390 -6.26 4.77 5.84
N LEU A 391 -7.31 4.89 6.68
CA LEU A 391 -7.49 6.06 7.54
C LEU A 391 -6.30 6.28 8.49
N ALA A 392 -5.84 5.23 9.17
CA ALA A 392 -4.69 5.32 10.07
C ALA A 392 -3.38 5.68 9.34
N ARG A 393 -3.20 5.21 8.11
CA ARG A 393 -2.07 5.56 7.23
C ARG A 393 -2.09 7.05 6.84
N VAL A 394 -3.26 7.57 6.44
CA VAL A 394 -3.45 9.00 6.11
C VAL A 394 -3.21 9.90 7.31
N VAL A 395 -3.79 9.58 8.47
CA VAL A 395 -3.56 10.32 9.73
C VAL A 395 -2.08 10.37 10.09
N LYS A 396 -1.40 9.21 10.10
CA LYS A 396 0.04 9.10 10.41
C LYS A 396 0.93 9.89 9.43
N TYR A 397 0.54 9.97 8.15
CA TYR A 397 1.23 10.82 7.17
C TYR A 397 1.04 12.30 7.50
N GLU A 398 -0.20 12.74 7.74
CA GLU A 398 -0.49 14.15 8.01
C GLU A 398 0.12 14.64 9.33
N GLU A 399 0.17 13.81 10.38
CA GLU A 399 0.90 14.15 11.62
C GLU A 399 2.42 14.30 11.39
N LYS A 400 3.05 13.45 10.57
CA LYS A 400 4.49 13.50 10.29
C LYS A 400 4.88 14.65 9.34
N TYR A 401 4.13 14.83 8.25
CA TYR A 401 4.51 15.70 7.12
C TYR A 401 3.57 16.90 6.87
N GLY A 402 2.38 16.93 7.46
CA GLY A 402 1.38 17.98 7.27
C GLY A 402 0.25 17.59 6.31
N GLY A 403 -0.82 18.39 6.31
CA GLY A 403 -2.06 18.07 5.61
C GLY A 403 -1.90 17.83 4.11
N ILE A 404 -2.59 16.82 3.59
CA ILE A 404 -2.58 16.46 2.17
C ILE A 404 -3.65 17.28 1.45
N ILE A 405 -3.25 18.06 0.45
CA ILE A 405 -4.13 18.81 -0.45
C ILE A 405 -4.32 17.95 -1.72
N LEU A 406 -5.58 17.73 -2.11
CA LEU A 406 -5.94 16.93 -3.28
C LEU A 406 -6.06 17.81 -4.54
N ASP A 407 -6.79 18.92 -4.44
CA ASP A 407 -6.92 19.95 -5.47
C ASP A 407 -6.16 21.20 -5.02
N CYS A 408 -5.14 21.60 -5.78
CA CYS A 408 -4.37 22.83 -5.55
C CYS A 408 -4.58 23.91 -6.64
N SER A 409 -5.60 23.75 -7.50
CA SER A 409 -5.90 24.70 -8.59
C SER A 409 -6.49 26.02 -8.08
N GLN A 410 -7.34 25.95 -7.05
CA GLN A 410 -8.01 27.09 -6.44
C GLN A 410 -7.70 27.16 -4.94
N PRO A 411 -7.48 28.36 -4.36
CA PRO A 411 -7.40 28.52 -2.92
C PRO A 411 -8.78 28.17 -2.30
N PRO A 412 -8.83 27.54 -1.12
CA PRO A 412 -10.10 27.26 -0.45
C PRO A 412 -10.85 28.56 -0.15
N ALA A 413 -12.17 28.55 -0.34
CA ALA A 413 -13.01 29.72 -0.07
C ALA A 413 -12.82 30.22 1.38
N PRO A 414 -12.66 31.55 1.59
CA PRO A 414 -12.46 32.09 2.93
C PRO A 414 -13.68 31.82 3.82
N LEU A 415 -13.44 31.19 4.97
CA LEU A 415 -14.50 30.86 5.92
C LEU A 415 -15.21 32.16 6.39
N PRO A 416 -16.55 32.14 6.55
CA PRO A 416 -17.30 33.28 7.07
C PRO A 416 -17.08 33.43 8.59
N VAL A 417 -15.91 33.95 8.98
CA VAL A 417 -15.57 34.29 10.37
C VAL A 417 -15.71 35.79 10.62
N SER A 418 -16.39 36.15 11.71
CA SER A 418 -16.63 37.54 12.15
C SER A 418 -15.40 38.22 12.79
N SER A 419 -14.20 37.96 12.26
CA SER A 419 -12.93 38.49 12.75
C SER A 419 -12.50 39.74 11.98
N THR A 420 -12.28 40.84 12.69
CA THR A 420 -12.06 42.20 12.15
C THR A 420 -10.70 42.47 11.47
N ASN A 421 -10.00 41.43 10.99
CA ASN A 421 -8.76 41.58 10.20
C ASN A 421 -8.58 40.41 9.20
N PRO A 422 -9.06 40.54 7.95
CA PRO A 422 -8.95 39.48 6.93
C PRO A 422 -7.51 39.05 6.59
N SER A 423 -6.58 40.01 6.59
CA SER A 423 -5.16 39.82 6.23
C SER A 423 -4.38 38.93 7.20
N ALA A 424 -4.75 38.91 8.48
CA ALA A 424 -4.09 38.13 9.53
C ALA A 424 -4.60 36.68 9.62
N ALA A 425 -5.80 36.40 9.11
CA ALA A 425 -6.37 35.05 9.06
C ALA A 425 -5.85 34.27 7.85
N ALA A 426 -5.90 34.88 6.66
CA ALA A 426 -5.42 34.25 5.42
C ALA A 426 -3.94 33.82 5.52
N SER A 427 -3.07 34.73 6.00
CA SER A 427 -1.64 34.48 6.14
C SER A 427 -1.27 33.34 7.10
N LYS A 428 -2.12 33.03 8.09
CA LYS A 428 -1.89 31.89 9.01
C LYS A 428 -2.52 30.57 8.55
N GLN A 429 -3.45 30.60 7.60
CA GLN A 429 -4.01 29.37 7.00
C GLN A 429 -3.25 28.93 5.73
N GLN A 430 -2.37 29.78 5.19
CA GLN A 430 -1.64 29.52 3.95
C GLN A 430 -0.35 28.69 4.09
N GLU A 431 0.19 28.50 5.30
CA GLU A 431 1.47 27.80 5.51
C GLU A 431 1.35 26.31 5.90
N ILE A 432 0.63 25.51 5.10
CA ILE A 432 0.92 24.07 5.00
C ILE A 432 2.16 23.88 4.11
N VAL A 433 3.31 24.35 4.59
CA VAL A 433 4.57 24.30 3.84
C VAL A 433 5.15 22.89 3.87
N HIS A 434 4.72 22.07 2.91
CA HIS A 434 5.54 20.98 2.42
C HIS A 434 6.86 21.57 1.86
N TYR A 435 7.96 20.84 2.02
CA TYR A 435 9.28 21.31 1.56
C TYR A 435 9.38 21.28 0.03
N PHE A 436 8.56 20.44 -0.61
CA PHE A 436 8.33 20.41 -2.05
C PHE A 436 7.05 21.18 -2.47
N PRO A 437 7.01 21.73 -3.70
CA PRO A 437 5.78 22.23 -4.31
C PRO A 437 4.82 21.09 -4.71
N ILE A 438 3.51 21.31 -4.54
CA ILE A 438 2.46 20.34 -4.93
C ILE A 438 2.03 20.49 -6.41
N LYS A 439 2.33 21.63 -7.03
CA LYS A 439 1.72 22.07 -8.31
C LYS A 439 2.06 21.24 -9.56
N SER A 440 3.10 20.41 -9.53
CA SER A 440 3.49 19.58 -10.68
C SER A 440 3.95 18.21 -10.17
N LEU A 441 3.60 17.14 -10.90
CA LEU A 441 4.09 15.78 -10.64
C LEU A 441 5.62 15.74 -10.46
N HIS A 442 6.35 16.48 -11.31
CA HIS A 442 7.81 16.48 -11.31
C HIS A 442 8.44 16.99 -10.01
N THR A 443 7.67 17.67 -9.15
CA THR A 443 8.17 18.20 -7.88
C THR A 443 7.66 17.47 -6.64
N VAL A 444 6.75 16.49 -6.76
CA VAL A 444 6.05 15.88 -5.62
C VAL A 444 6.72 14.59 -5.13
N SER A 445 6.77 14.40 -3.82
CA SER A 445 7.23 13.17 -3.15
C SER A 445 6.38 11.94 -3.54
N PRO A 446 6.98 10.77 -3.85
CA PRO A 446 6.22 9.54 -4.06
C PRO A 446 5.38 9.12 -2.84
N LYS A 447 5.86 9.39 -1.61
CA LYS A 447 5.09 9.15 -0.37
C LYS A 447 3.85 10.05 -0.30
N TYR A 448 3.91 11.26 -0.85
CA TYR A 448 2.76 12.16 -0.96
C TYR A 448 1.75 11.65 -2.01
N VAL A 449 2.19 11.18 -3.18
CA VAL A 449 1.28 10.63 -4.20
C VAL A 449 0.55 9.39 -3.69
N GLU A 450 1.25 8.49 -2.99
CA GLU A 450 0.62 7.36 -2.32
C GLU A 450 -0.43 7.83 -1.29
N ALA A 451 -0.07 8.75 -0.39
CA ALA A 451 -0.98 9.29 0.62
C ALA A 451 -2.17 10.08 0.03
N MET A 452 -1.98 10.77 -1.10
CA MET A 452 -3.03 11.44 -1.88
C MET A 452 -4.06 10.42 -2.39
N ARG A 453 -3.61 9.31 -2.99
CA ARG A 453 -4.47 8.22 -3.45
C ARG A 453 -5.30 7.62 -2.30
N ARG A 454 -4.68 7.40 -1.14
CA ARG A 454 -5.36 6.94 0.08
C ARG A 454 -6.43 7.91 0.56
N LYS A 455 -6.11 9.21 0.65
CA LYS A 455 -7.07 10.24 1.05
C LYS A 455 -8.20 10.38 0.03
N ALA A 456 -7.92 10.28 -1.26
CA ALA A 456 -8.91 10.36 -2.32
C ALA A 456 -9.99 9.27 -2.20
N HIS A 457 -9.60 8.01 -1.98
CA HIS A 457 -10.54 6.91 -1.67
C HIS A 457 -11.49 7.26 -0.52
N LEU A 458 -10.94 7.74 0.60
CA LEU A 458 -11.74 8.13 1.77
C LEU A 458 -12.66 9.32 1.47
N VAL A 459 -12.27 10.26 0.61
CA VAL A 459 -13.10 11.39 0.17
C VAL A 459 -14.25 10.96 -0.75
N ILE A 460 -14.03 10.01 -1.68
CA ILE A 460 -15.13 9.44 -2.47
C ILE A 460 -16.12 8.70 -1.56
N ARG A 461 -15.64 8.01 -0.53
CA ARG A 461 -16.48 7.41 0.52
C ARG A 461 -17.22 8.46 1.37
N MET A 462 -16.64 9.63 1.63
CA MET A 462 -17.34 10.76 2.27
C MET A 462 -18.49 11.31 1.41
N LEU A 463 -18.33 11.27 0.07
CA LEU A 463 -19.41 11.61 -0.87
C LEU A 463 -20.49 10.52 -0.89
N GLU A 464 -20.13 9.23 -0.89
CA GLU A 464 -21.08 8.09 -0.78
C GLU A 464 -22.05 8.29 0.39
N HIS A 465 -21.57 8.64 1.59
CA HIS A 465 -22.39 8.84 2.80
C HIS A 465 -23.22 10.13 2.79
N ARG A 466 -22.86 11.16 2.01
CA ARG A 466 -23.60 12.44 1.92
C ARG A 466 -24.65 12.45 0.80
N ILE A 467 -24.36 11.72 -0.27
CA ILE A 467 -25.16 11.69 -1.50
C ILE A 467 -26.08 10.46 -1.50
N GLY A 468 -25.52 9.28 -1.18
CA GLY A 468 -26.13 7.96 -1.33
C GLY A 468 -25.45 7.15 -2.44
N GLN A 469 -25.12 5.87 -2.20
CA GLN A 469 -24.33 5.03 -3.12
C GLN A 469 -24.92 4.98 -4.54
N GLN A 470 -26.24 4.80 -4.67
CA GLN A 470 -26.93 4.73 -5.97
C GLN A 470 -26.80 6.02 -6.78
N LEU A 471 -26.98 7.19 -6.15
CA LEU A 471 -26.86 8.49 -6.80
C LEU A 471 -25.41 8.80 -7.21
N LEU A 472 -24.42 8.37 -6.40
CA LEU A 472 -23.00 8.49 -6.76
C LEU A 472 -22.65 7.62 -7.99
N ILE A 473 -23.18 6.39 -8.05
CA ILE A 473 -23.04 5.51 -9.22
C ILE A 473 -23.70 6.12 -10.47
N GLN A 474 -24.87 6.76 -10.34
CA GLN A 474 -25.50 7.49 -11.46
C GLN A 474 -24.66 8.67 -11.96
N VAL A 475 -23.91 9.37 -11.08
CA VAL A 475 -22.93 10.38 -11.52
C VAL A 475 -21.80 9.74 -12.33
N PHE A 476 -21.28 8.59 -11.91
CA PHE A 476 -20.22 7.87 -12.65
C PHE A 476 -20.72 7.36 -14.01
N ASN A 477 -21.90 6.73 -14.08
CA ASN A 477 -22.52 6.31 -15.33
C ASN A 477 -22.74 7.50 -16.27
N LYS A 478 -23.25 8.64 -15.76
CA LYS A 478 -23.43 9.86 -16.57
C LYS A 478 -22.12 10.37 -17.18
N GLN A 479 -21.00 10.31 -16.45
CA GLN A 479 -19.69 10.68 -16.98
C GLN A 479 -19.23 9.69 -18.06
N LEU A 480 -19.36 8.38 -17.82
CA LEU A 480 -19.02 7.33 -18.79
C LEU A 480 -19.86 7.42 -20.07
N ALA A 481 -21.15 7.76 -19.97
CA ALA A 481 -22.02 7.97 -21.12
C ALA A 481 -21.62 9.20 -21.96
N LEU A 482 -21.25 10.31 -21.31
CA LEU A 482 -20.73 11.50 -22.00
C LEU A 482 -19.39 11.19 -22.70
N ALA A 483 -18.47 10.53 -21.99
CA ALA A 483 -17.19 10.09 -22.54
C ALA A 483 -17.35 9.13 -23.73
N THR A 484 -18.27 8.16 -23.65
CA THR A 484 -18.56 7.20 -24.74
C THR A 484 -19.11 7.90 -25.98
N ASN A 485 -20.05 8.83 -25.79
CA ASN A 485 -20.56 9.64 -26.89
C ASN A 485 -19.42 10.47 -27.53
N ALA A 486 -18.59 11.14 -26.72
CA ALA A 486 -17.47 11.93 -27.21
C ALA A 486 -16.44 11.10 -27.98
N ALA A 487 -16.04 9.94 -27.45
CA ALA A 487 -15.09 9.01 -28.08
C ALA A 487 -15.55 8.54 -29.47
N SER A 488 -16.86 8.37 -29.67
CA SER A 488 -17.44 7.96 -30.97
C SER A 488 -17.37 9.06 -32.05
N THR A 489 -17.16 10.32 -31.67
CA THR A 489 -17.19 11.47 -32.58
C THR A 489 -15.82 11.84 -33.12
N LYS A 490 -15.78 12.34 -34.37
CA LYS A 490 -14.55 12.86 -34.99
C LYS A 490 -14.12 14.16 -34.29
N ILE A 491 -12.82 14.36 -34.11
CA ILE A 491 -12.22 15.53 -33.40
C ILE A 491 -12.79 16.90 -33.79
N GLY A 492 -13.17 17.09 -35.07
CA GLY A 492 -13.77 18.34 -35.57
C GLY A 492 -15.10 18.73 -34.90
N ALA A 493 -15.77 17.81 -34.19
CA ALA A 493 -16.94 18.14 -33.36
C ALA A 493 -16.57 18.84 -32.04
N GLY A 494 -15.29 18.85 -31.64
CA GLY A 494 -14.80 19.48 -30.41
C GLY A 494 -15.14 18.76 -29.10
N LEU A 495 -15.96 17.71 -29.15
CA LEU A 495 -16.55 17.03 -27.99
C LEU A 495 -15.56 16.24 -27.12
N TRP A 496 -14.34 15.97 -27.58
CA TRP A 496 -13.32 15.19 -26.84
C TRP A 496 -12.93 15.80 -25.48
N SER A 497 -13.23 17.08 -25.21
CA SER A 497 -13.10 17.65 -23.87
C SER A 497 -14.00 16.98 -22.81
N GLN A 498 -15.07 16.27 -23.23
CA GLN A 498 -15.94 15.50 -22.33
C GLN A 498 -15.32 14.17 -21.88
N LEU A 499 -14.14 13.79 -22.41
CA LEU A 499 -13.30 12.71 -21.88
C LEU A 499 -12.50 13.16 -20.65
N LEU A 500 -12.35 14.47 -20.45
CA LEU A 500 -11.58 15.07 -19.37
C LEU A 500 -12.49 15.31 -18.16
N ILE A 501 -12.05 14.83 -17.00
CA ILE A 501 -12.67 15.14 -15.72
C ILE A 501 -11.83 16.17 -14.95
N SER A 502 -12.51 17.11 -14.31
CA SER A 502 -11.92 18.03 -13.34
C SER A 502 -12.81 18.12 -12.10
N THR A 503 -12.24 18.57 -10.99
CA THR A 503 -12.93 18.76 -9.71
C THR A 503 -14.17 19.65 -9.89
N ASN A 504 -14.07 20.72 -10.70
CA ASN A 504 -15.19 21.62 -10.99
C ASN A 504 -16.26 20.97 -11.90
N ILE A 505 -15.87 20.21 -12.93
CA ILE A 505 -16.82 19.45 -13.78
C ILE A 505 -17.56 18.40 -12.95
N PHE A 506 -16.88 17.73 -12.03
CA PHE A 506 -17.46 16.72 -11.16
C PHE A 506 -18.45 17.33 -10.14
N ILE A 507 -18.17 18.51 -9.58
CA ILE A 507 -19.13 19.26 -8.76
C ILE A 507 -20.38 19.63 -9.58
N LYS A 508 -20.20 20.20 -10.79
CA LYS A 508 -21.31 20.51 -11.71
C LYS A 508 -22.16 19.26 -12.01
N ALA A 509 -21.52 18.11 -12.21
CA ALA A 509 -22.20 16.83 -12.49
C ALA A 509 -22.97 16.28 -11.28
N ILE A 510 -22.38 16.29 -10.08
CA ILE A 510 -23.08 15.93 -8.83
C ILE A 510 -24.32 16.81 -8.66
N PHE A 511 -24.17 18.13 -8.74
CA PHE A 511 -25.30 19.05 -8.60
C PHE A 511 -26.42 18.74 -9.61
N THR A 512 -26.08 18.45 -10.86
CA THR A 512 -27.05 18.14 -11.92
C THR A 512 -27.80 16.81 -11.69
N VAL A 513 -27.19 15.82 -11.03
CA VAL A 513 -27.83 14.52 -10.76
C VAL A 513 -28.59 14.52 -9.42
N THR A 514 -28.07 15.22 -8.41
CA THR A 514 -28.57 15.08 -7.03
C THR A 514 -29.27 16.33 -6.48
N GLY A 515 -29.23 17.46 -7.18
CA GLY A 515 -29.77 18.75 -6.72
C GLY A 515 -29.10 19.32 -5.46
N LYS A 516 -27.96 18.76 -5.02
CA LYS A 516 -27.23 19.16 -3.80
C LYS A 516 -25.94 19.86 -4.20
N ASP A 517 -25.70 21.07 -3.70
CA ASP A 517 -24.39 21.69 -3.84
C ASP A 517 -23.39 21.06 -2.86
N MET A 518 -22.21 20.73 -3.37
CA MET A 518 -21.08 20.14 -2.63
C MET A 518 -19.84 21.03 -2.61
N SER A 519 -19.91 22.26 -3.14
CA SER A 519 -18.82 23.26 -3.16
C SER A 519 -18.07 23.35 -1.82
N VAL A 520 -18.80 23.66 -0.75
CA VAL A 520 -18.29 23.80 0.63
C VAL A 520 -17.66 22.50 1.16
N PHE A 521 -18.14 21.33 0.73
CA PHE A 521 -17.52 20.06 1.11
C PHE A 521 -16.16 19.86 0.39
N MET A 522 -16.06 20.22 -0.88
CA MET A 522 -14.82 20.12 -1.65
C MET A 522 -13.77 21.13 -1.16
N ASP A 523 -14.15 22.39 -0.93
CA ASP A 523 -13.25 23.39 -0.32
C ASP A 523 -12.69 22.90 1.02
N GLN A 524 -13.55 22.32 1.86
CA GLN A 524 -13.14 21.82 3.16
C GLN A 524 -12.34 20.52 3.13
N THR A 525 -12.49 19.63 2.13
CA THR A 525 -11.96 18.25 2.23
C THR A 525 -10.91 17.93 1.16
N VAL A 526 -11.01 18.59 0.00
CA VAL A 526 -10.18 18.39 -1.18
C VAL A 526 -9.11 19.49 -1.27
N ARG A 527 -9.51 20.76 -1.16
CA ARG A 527 -8.60 21.92 -1.22
C ARG A 527 -7.90 22.26 0.11
N THR A 528 -8.44 21.73 1.22
CA THR A 528 -7.86 21.90 2.56
C THR A 528 -7.30 20.57 3.07
N GLY A 529 -6.03 20.59 3.49
CA GLY A 529 -5.37 19.45 4.14
C GLY A 529 -5.72 19.30 5.63
N GLY A 530 -5.47 18.12 6.19
CA GLY A 530 -5.57 17.84 7.62
C GLY A 530 -6.83 17.08 8.06
N HIS A 531 -6.71 16.42 9.21
CA HIS A 531 -7.71 15.56 9.84
C HIS A 531 -8.16 16.11 11.21
N ALA A 532 -9.29 15.62 11.71
CA ALA A 532 -9.78 15.93 13.04
C ALA A 532 -9.14 15.03 14.11
N LYS A 533 -8.89 15.54 15.32
CA LYS A 533 -8.40 14.72 16.44
C LYS A 533 -9.29 14.97 17.65
N PHE A 534 -10.09 13.98 18.01
CA PHE A 534 -11.07 14.10 19.09
C PHE A 534 -10.61 13.33 20.34
N SER A 535 -10.71 13.98 21.50
CA SER A 535 -10.69 13.31 22.81
C SER A 535 -12.12 13.28 23.36
N LEU A 536 -12.56 12.12 23.84
CA LEU A 536 -13.86 11.92 24.49
C LEU A 536 -13.67 11.42 25.92
N SER A 537 -14.30 12.14 26.86
CA SER A 537 -14.54 11.69 28.22
C SER A 537 -16.05 11.70 28.51
N SER A 538 -16.52 10.87 29.45
CA SER A 538 -17.95 10.74 29.77
C SER A 538 -18.21 10.46 31.24
N VAL A 539 -19.22 11.13 31.82
CA VAL A 539 -19.62 10.96 33.22
C VAL A 539 -21.12 10.67 33.30
N PHE A 540 -21.53 9.60 33.99
CA PHE A 540 -22.95 9.27 34.16
C PHE A 540 -23.56 9.92 35.41
N ASN A 541 -24.53 10.81 35.22
CA ASN A 541 -25.25 11.49 36.30
C ASN A 541 -26.53 10.73 36.68
N ARG A 542 -26.39 9.78 37.61
CA ARG A 542 -27.48 8.95 38.13
C ARG A 542 -28.72 9.73 38.59
N LYS A 543 -28.56 10.93 39.16
CA LYS A 543 -29.70 11.72 39.67
C LYS A 543 -30.59 12.27 38.54
N ARG A 544 -30.03 12.47 37.36
CA ARG A 544 -30.71 12.96 36.16
C ARG A 544 -31.04 11.86 35.15
N ASN A 545 -30.42 10.68 35.28
CA ASN A 545 -30.37 9.63 34.25
C ASN A 545 -29.82 10.16 32.91
N THR A 546 -28.87 11.08 32.99
CA THR A 546 -28.13 11.65 31.84
C THR A 546 -26.70 11.16 31.84
N ILE A 547 -26.12 10.96 30.66
CA ILE A 547 -24.68 10.90 30.48
C ILE A 547 -24.19 12.27 29.99
N GLU A 548 -23.26 12.84 30.74
CA GLU A 548 -22.61 14.12 30.47
C GLU A 548 -21.35 13.79 29.64
N LEU A 549 -21.42 14.04 28.33
CA LEU A 549 -20.32 13.80 27.40
C LEU A 549 -19.48 15.06 27.23
N GLU A 550 -18.16 14.92 27.25
CA GLU A 550 -17.23 16.01 27.00
C GLU A 550 -16.27 15.64 25.86
N ILE A 551 -16.46 16.30 24.72
CA ILE A 551 -15.67 16.12 23.49
C ILE A 551 -14.73 17.33 23.35
N ARG A 552 -13.44 17.05 23.17
CA ARG A 552 -12.39 18.05 23.02
C ARG A 552 -11.63 17.88 21.70
N GLN A 553 -11.13 19.00 21.18
CA GLN A 553 -10.26 19.13 20.01
C GLN A 553 -8.93 19.77 20.42
N ASP A 554 -8.27 19.21 21.45
CA ASP A 554 -7.12 19.86 22.11
C ASP A 554 -5.89 20.05 21.19
N PHE A 555 -5.79 19.26 20.12
CA PHE A 555 -4.61 19.17 19.25
C PHE A 555 -4.61 20.11 18.03
N VAL A 556 -5.52 21.08 17.93
CA VAL A 556 -5.71 21.94 16.72
C VAL A 556 -4.44 22.72 16.28
N ASN A 557 -3.44 22.89 17.15
CA ASN A 557 -2.16 23.53 16.82
C ASN A 557 -1.06 22.56 16.33
N HIS A 558 -1.33 21.24 16.25
CA HIS A 558 -0.36 20.25 15.79
C HIS A 558 -0.31 20.13 14.26
N ARG A 559 0.85 19.74 13.73
CA ARG A 559 1.06 19.54 12.29
C ARG A 559 0.03 18.54 11.73
N GLY A 560 -0.71 18.95 10.69
CA GLY A 560 -1.72 18.12 10.04
C GLY A 560 -3.05 17.98 10.78
N VAL A 561 -3.18 18.48 12.01
CA VAL A 561 -4.44 18.45 12.76
C VAL A 561 -5.24 19.72 12.45
N ARG A 562 -6.56 19.57 12.27
CA ARG A 562 -7.50 20.64 11.96
C ARG A 562 -8.67 20.64 12.94
N LYS A 563 -9.19 21.84 13.26
CA LYS A 563 -10.49 21.99 13.92
C LYS A 563 -11.62 21.54 13.00
N TYR A 564 -12.39 20.54 13.45
CA TYR A 564 -13.64 20.14 12.84
C TYR A 564 -14.79 21.01 13.33
N ASN A 565 -15.62 21.47 12.39
CA ASN A 565 -16.91 22.09 12.66
C ASN A 565 -17.97 21.28 11.90
N GLY A 566 -19.05 20.84 12.56
CA GLY A 566 -20.16 20.11 11.93
C GLY A 566 -20.73 18.95 12.77
N PRO A 567 -21.64 18.15 12.20
CA PRO A 567 -22.31 17.06 12.90
C PRO A 567 -21.39 15.85 13.11
N LEU A 568 -21.26 15.39 14.35
CA LEU A 568 -20.56 14.17 14.75
C LEU A 568 -21.57 13.14 15.27
N LEU A 569 -21.51 11.91 14.74
CA LEU A 569 -22.35 10.81 15.18
C LEU A 569 -21.77 10.13 16.42
N VAL A 570 -22.53 10.11 17.50
CA VAL A 570 -22.27 9.35 18.73
C VAL A 570 -23.24 8.18 18.80
N GLN A 571 -22.73 6.99 19.12
CA GLN A 571 -23.54 5.79 19.35
C GLN A 571 -23.32 5.30 20.78
N LEU A 572 -24.39 5.31 21.57
CA LEU A 572 -24.43 4.77 22.92
C LEU A 572 -25.01 3.35 22.86
N GLN A 573 -24.32 2.37 23.44
CA GLN A 573 -24.96 1.11 23.79
C GLN A 573 -25.50 1.23 25.21
N GLU A 574 -26.81 1.18 25.37
CA GLU A 574 -27.47 1.12 26.67
C GLU A 574 -27.99 -0.29 26.99
N LEU A 575 -28.50 -0.50 28.21
CA LEU A 575 -29.12 -1.74 28.64
C LEU A 575 -30.36 -2.14 27.82
N ASP A 576 -31.17 -1.18 27.34
CA ASP A 576 -32.37 -1.46 26.53
C ASP A 576 -32.11 -1.42 25.01
N GLY A 577 -30.89 -1.10 24.56
CA GLY A 577 -30.48 -1.18 23.14
C GLY A 577 -29.44 -0.16 22.70
N THR A 578 -29.16 -0.14 21.39
CA THR A 578 -28.28 0.86 20.75
C THR A 578 -29.05 2.15 20.43
N PHE A 579 -28.54 3.30 20.88
CA PHE A 579 -29.11 4.62 20.58
C PHE A 579 -28.09 5.50 19.84
N LYS A 580 -28.54 6.18 18.78
CA LYS A 580 -27.71 7.03 17.92
C LYS A 580 -28.08 8.50 18.13
N HIS A 581 -27.08 9.33 18.39
CA HIS A 581 -27.23 10.76 18.68
C HIS A 581 -26.26 11.57 17.83
N THR A 582 -26.76 12.56 17.10
CA THR A 582 -25.93 13.48 16.31
C THR A 582 -25.69 14.75 17.12
N LEU A 583 -24.44 15.03 17.46
CA LEU A 583 -24.03 16.26 18.16
C LEU A 583 -23.44 17.26 17.17
N GLN A 584 -23.80 18.54 17.28
CA GLN A 584 -23.14 19.59 16.51
C GLN A 584 -21.85 20.02 17.21
N ILE A 585 -20.72 19.90 16.52
CA ILE A 585 -19.42 20.32 17.02
C ILE A 585 -19.12 21.70 16.42
N GLU A 586 -19.20 22.75 17.23
CA GLU A 586 -18.90 24.13 16.82
C GLU A 586 -17.65 24.68 17.49
N ASN A 587 -17.26 24.14 18.65
CA ASN A 587 -16.21 24.66 19.52
C ASN A 587 -15.10 23.63 19.77
N THR A 588 -13.96 24.10 20.28
CA THR A 588 -12.83 23.25 20.68
C THR A 588 -13.19 22.32 21.84
N LEU A 589 -14.11 22.76 22.70
CA LEU A 589 -14.72 21.99 23.78
C LEU A 589 -16.23 22.00 23.57
N VAL A 590 -16.85 20.82 23.55
CA VAL A 590 -18.30 20.64 23.47
C VAL A 590 -18.73 19.70 24.60
N LYS A 591 -19.66 20.18 25.43
CA LYS A 591 -20.31 19.37 26.47
C LYS A 591 -21.76 19.10 26.06
N ALA A 592 -22.21 17.85 26.18
CA ALA A 592 -23.54 17.42 25.76
C ALA A 592 -24.15 16.45 26.78
N ASP A 593 -25.26 16.87 27.39
CA ASP A 593 -26.05 16.04 28.30
C ASP A 593 -27.04 15.19 27.49
N ILE A 594 -26.82 13.87 27.40
CA ILE A 594 -27.73 12.94 26.72
C ILE A 594 -28.56 12.19 27.77
N THR A 595 -29.89 12.29 27.70
CA THR A 595 -30.80 11.50 28.53
C THR A 595 -30.77 10.04 28.11
N CYS A 596 -30.38 9.13 29.01
CA CYS A 596 -30.44 7.69 28.76
C CYS A 596 -31.91 7.22 28.78
N HIS A 597 -32.27 6.37 27.83
CA HIS A 597 -33.62 5.80 27.70
C HIS A 597 -33.86 4.69 28.74
N SER A 598 -32.82 3.90 28.96
CA SER A 598 -32.76 2.79 29.90
C SER A 598 -32.64 3.31 31.33
N LYS A 599 -33.23 2.58 32.27
CA LYS A 599 -33.11 2.88 33.70
C LYS A 599 -32.15 1.90 34.36
N SER A 600 -31.19 2.42 35.12
CA SER A 600 -30.29 1.59 35.93
C SER A 600 -31.09 0.72 36.91
N ARG A 601 -31.11 -0.60 36.68
CA ARG A 601 -31.74 -1.60 37.56
C ARG A 601 -30.68 -2.61 37.98
N ARG A 602 -30.72 -3.03 39.25
CA ARG A 602 -29.79 -4.03 39.83
C ARG A 602 -30.09 -5.48 39.39
N ASN A 603 -30.26 -5.68 38.09
CA ASN A 603 -30.39 -6.99 37.48
C ASN A 603 -28.99 -7.54 37.21
N LYS A 604 -28.54 -8.55 37.95
CA LYS A 604 -27.19 -9.14 37.77
C LYS A 604 -26.97 -9.77 36.39
N LYS A 605 -28.05 -10.17 35.71
CA LYS A 605 -28.04 -10.59 34.30
C LYS A 605 -29.24 -9.99 33.58
N LYS A 606 -29.06 -9.66 32.30
CA LYS A 606 -30.13 -9.16 31.43
C LYS A 606 -29.85 -9.58 29.99
N LYS A 607 -30.91 -9.87 29.22
CA LYS A 607 -30.84 -9.85 27.76
C LYS A 607 -30.80 -8.41 27.26
N ILE A 608 -29.90 -8.15 26.33
CA ILE A 608 -29.64 -6.82 25.78
C ILE A 608 -29.60 -6.95 24.25
N PRO A 609 -30.44 -6.22 23.51
CA PRO A 609 -30.38 -6.22 22.05
C PRO A 609 -29.16 -5.40 21.60
N LEU A 610 -28.33 -6.03 20.78
CA LEU A 610 -27.19 -5.39 20.13
C LEU A 610 -27.61 -4.57 18.90
N SER A 611 -26.65 -3.83 18.36
CA SER A 611 -26.71 -3.10 17.08
C SER A 611 -27.18 -3.96 15.89
N THR A 612 -27.01 -5.28 15.98
CA THR A 612 -27.40 -6.31 15.00
C THR A 612 -28.79 -6.91 15.23
N GLY A 613 -29.49 -6.55 16.30
CA GLY A 613 -30.74 -7.20 16.74
C GLY A 613 -30.54 -8.54 17.48
N GLU A 614 -29.30 -9.01 17.67
CA GLU A 614 -29.01 -10.20 18.48
C GLU A 614 -29.22 -9.87 19.98
N GLU A 615 -30.17 -10.54 20.64
CA GLU A 615 -30.33 -10.48 22.09
C GLU A 615 -29.25 -11.33 22.79
N VAL A 616 -28.33 -10.68 23.50
CA VAL A 616 -27.27 -11.37 24.26
C VAL A 616 -27.52 -11.31 25.76
N ASP A 617 -27.45 -12.46 26.43
CA ASP A 617 -27.46 -12.57 27.89
C ASP A 617 -26.13 -12.05 28.46
N MET A 618 -26.13 -10.82 28.97
CA MET A 618 -24.97 -10.20 29.61
C MET A 618 -25.02 -10.34 31.13
N ASP A 619 -23.87 -10.61 31.74
CA ASP A 619 -23.67 -10.45 33.19
C ASP A 619 -23.28 -8.99 33.45
N LEU A 620 -23.93 -8.38 34.44
CA LEU A 620 -23.80 -6.96 34.77
C LEU A 620 -23.21 -6.74 36.17
N SER A 621 -22.65 -7.79 36.79
CA SER A 621 -22.13 -7.75 38.16
C SER A 621 -20.93 -6.81 38.38
N ALA A 622 -20.21 -6.43 37.31
CA ALA A 622 -19.07 -5.52 37.36
C ALA A 622 -19.42 -4.05 37.01
N MET A 623 -20.71 -3.67 36.98
CA MET A 623 -21.15 -2.36 36.49
C MET A 623 -21.79 -1.48 37.59
N ASP A 624 -21.23 -0.29 37.81
CA ASP A 624 -21.62 0.63 38.89
C ASP A 624 -22.92 1.41 38.62
N ASP A 625 -24.07 0.72 38.71
CA ASP A 625 -25.43 1.32 38.72
C ASP A 625 -25.70 2.31 37.54
N SER A 626 -24.98 2.16 36.42
CA SER A 626 -25.12 2.93 35.17
C SER A 626 -25.92 2.14 34.11
N PRO A 627 -26.68 2.80 33.21
CA PRO A 627 -27.36 2.15 32.10
C PRO A 627 -26.50 2.01 30.83
N VAL A 628 -25.29 2.59 30.77
CA VAL A 628 -24.47 2.66 29.55
C VAL A 628 -23.35 1.62 29.56
N LEU A 629 -23.28 0.80 28.52
CA LEU A 629 -22.33 -0.30 28.37
C LEU A 629 -21.03 0.08 27.65
N TRP A 630 -21.11 0.84 26.55
CA TRP A 630 -19.97 1.43 25.84
C TRP A 630 -20.42 2.58 24.95
N ILE A 631 -19.47 3.42 24.51
CA ILE A 631 -19.69 4.59 23.66
C ILE A 631 -18.79 4.51 22.43
N ARG A 632 -19.35 4.80 21.25
CA ARG A 632 -18.62 4.87 19.98
C ARG A 632 -18.78 6.24 19.33
N LEU A 633 -17.69 6.78 18.77
CA LEU A 633 -17.72 7.98 17.93
C LEU A 633 -17.52 7.59 16.47
N ASP A 634 -18.34 8.17 15.58
CA ASP A 634 -18.31 7.97 14.14
C ASP A 634 -18.05 6.49 13.75
N PRO A 635 -18.97 5.57 14.10
CA PRO A 635 -18.79 4.13 13.90
C PRO A 635 -18.70 3.73 12.42
N GLU A 636 -19.10 4.60 11.50
CA GLU A 636 -18.97 4.38 10.05
C GLU A 636 -17.68 4.97 9.46
N MET A 637 -16.81 5.57 10.28
CA MET A 637 -15.53 6.16 9.84
C MET A 637 -15.73 7.14 8.67
N ILE A 638 -16.73 8.02 8.78
CA ILE A 638 -17.07 9.00 7.76
C ILE A 638 -16.07 10.17 7.82
N LEU A 639 -15.48 10.47 8.96
CA LEU A 639 -14.52 11.57 9.06
C LEU A 639 -13.07 11.09 8.85
N LEU A 640 -12.25 11.96 8.26
CA LEU A 640 -10.80 11.87 8.42
C LEU A 640 -10.47 12.26 9.85
N ARG A 641 -10.29 11.26 10.73
CA ARG A 641 -10.16 11.47 12.18
C ARG A 641 -9.24 10.48 12.90
N ASP A 642 -8.64 10.97 13.97
CA ASP A 642 -8.11 10.17 15.08
C ASP A 642 -9.03 10.29 16.32
N LEU A 643 -9.04 9.24 17.17
CA LEU A 643 -9.91 9.12 18.34
C LEU A 643 -9.15 8.67 19.59
N ILE A 644 -9.18 9.52 20.61
CA ILE A 644 -8.86 9.16 21.99
C ILE A 644 -10.20 9.04 22.75
N ILE A 645 -10.47 7.88 23.36
CA ILE A 645 -11.70 7.64 24.12
C ILE A 645 -11.33 7.12 25.51
N GLU A 646 -11.77 7.84 26.54
CA GLU A 646 -11.59 7.46 27.94
C GLU A 646 -12.84 6.71 28.44
N GLN A 647 -12.70 5.39 28.63
CA GLN A 647 -13.70 4.49 29.22
C GLN A 647 -13.02 3.48 30.17
N PRO A 648 -13.68 3.06 31.26
CA PRO A 648 -13.14 2.05 32.18
C PRO A 648 -13.04 0.65 31.53
N ASP A 649 -12.14 -0.18 32.06
CA ASP A 649 -11.75 -1.47 31.44
C ASP A 649 -12.93 -2.42 31.17
N PHE A 650 -13.92 -2.47 32.06
CA PHE A 650 -15.11 -3.30 31.89
C PHE A 650 -15.94 -2.95 30.65
N GLN A 651 -15.99 -1.67 30.24
CA GLN A 651 -16.74 -1.27 29.04
C GLN A 651 -16.05 -1.80 27.77
N TRP A 652 -14.72 -1.66 27.70
CA TRP A 652 -13.93 -2.25 26.62
C TRP A 652 -14.01 -3.79 26.59
N GLN A 653 -14.06 -4.45 27.76
CA GLN A 653 -14.25 -5.91 27.86
C GLN A 653 -15.63 -6.35 27.35
N TYR A 654 -16.71 -5.62 27.65
CA TYR A 654 -18.04 -5.91 27.10
C TYR A 654 -18.10 -5.63 25.59
N GLN A 655 -17.54 -4.50 25.12
CA GLN A 655 -17.46 -4.15 23.71
C GLN A 655 -16.75 -5.27 22.92
N LEU A 656 -15.59 -5.74 23.41
CA LEU A 656 -14.84 -6.82 22.75
C LEU A 656 -15.60 -8.16 22.71
N ARG A 657 -16.31 -8.52 23.79
CA ARG A 657 -17.06 -9.80 23.87
C ARG A 657 -18.36 -9.82 23.08
N HIS A 658 -19.02 -8.67 22.93
CA HIS A 658 -20.42 -8.62 22.48
C HIS A 658 -20.66 -7.80 21.21
N GLU A 659 -19.97 -6.68 20.97
CA GLU A 659 -20.11 -5.91 19.73
C GLU A 659 -19.68 -6.77 18.52
N ARG A 660 -20.44 -6.72 17.43
CA ARG A 660 -20.15 -7.51 16.22
C ARG A 660 -19.32 -6.77 15.17
N ASP A 661 -19.22 -5.45 15.28
CA ASP A 661 -18.43 -4.62 14.37
C ASP A 661 -16.92 -4.75 14.64
N VAL A 662 -16.19 -5.21 13.62
CA VAL A 662 -14.75 -5.46 13.63
C VAL A 662 -13.94 -4.22 14.04
N THR A 663 -14.36 -3.02 13.63
CA THR A 663 -13.64 -1.77 13.96
C THR A 663 -13.67 -1.46 15.46
N ALA A 664 -14.80 -1.76 16.10
CA ALA A 664 -15.00 -1.62 17.54
C ALA A 664 -14.23 -2.68 18.34
N GLN A 665 -14.16 -3.91 17.82
CA GLN A 665 -13.34 -4.98 18.40
C GLN A 665 -11.86 -4.61 18.36
N PHE A 666 -11.34 -4.08 17.23
CA PHE A 666 -9.97 -3.59 17.16
C PHE A 666 -9.68 -2.41 18.11
N GLN A 667 -10.58 -1.42 18.18
CA GLN A 667 -10.42 -0.30 19.11
C GLN A 667 -10.40 -0.77 20.57
N ALA A 668 -11.31 -1.67 20.96
CA ALA A 668 -11.33 -2.27 22.29
C ALA A 668 -10.05 -3.06 22.58
N ILE A 669 -9.55 -3.86 21.63
CA ILE A 669 -8.28 -4.58 21.78
C ILE A 669 -7.10 -3.63 21.97
N GLN A 670 -7.04 -2.52 21.22
CA GLN A 670 -5.98 -1.51 21.37
C GLN A 670 -6.03 -0.81 22.75
N ALA A 671 -7.22 -0.44 23.24
CA ALA A 671 -7.40 0.12 24.57
C ALA A 671 -7.03 -0.87 25.68
N LEU A 672 -7.46 -2.14 25.56
CA LEU A 672 -7.22 -3.18 26.56
C LEU A 672 -5.74 -3.55 26.75
N GLN A 673 -4.83 -3.19 25.83
CA GLN A 673 -3.37 -3.31 26.02
C GLN A 673 -2.84 -2.42 27.17
N GLN A 674 -3.64 -1.48 27.69
CA GLN A 674 -3.31 -0.60 28.80
C GLN A 674 -3.88 -1.09 30.15
N TYR A 675 -4.75 -2.11 30.15
CA TYR A 675 -5.51 -2.55 31.33
C TYR A 675 -5.22 -4.02 31.71
N PRO A 676 -4.11 -4.30 32.43
CA PRO A 676 -3.65 -5.65 32.76
C PRO A 676 -4.46 -6.31 33.90
N THR A 677 -5.75 -6.56 33.65
CA THR A 677 -6.65 -7.23 34.60
C THR A 677 -6.94 -8.67 34.16
N ASN A 678 -7.24 -9.55 35.13
CA ASN A 678 -7.60 -10.94 34.84
C ASN A 678 -8.90 -11.02 34.00
N ALA A 679 -9.78 -10.02 34.10
CA ALA A 679 -10.98 -9.91 33.28
C ALA A 679 -10.64 -9.60 31.81
N THR A 680 -9.70 -8.66 31.56
CA THR A 680 -9.13 -8.41 30.22
C THR A 680 -8.48 -9.66 29.63
N ARG A 681 -7.65 -10.36 30.42
CA ARG A 681 -6.98 -11.62 30.00
C ARG A 681 -7.98 -12.70 29.58
N LEU A 682 -9.07 -12.85 30.32
CA LEU A 682 -10.16 -13.78 29.98
C LEU A 682 -10.93 -13.32 28.73
N ALA A 683 -11.31 -12.03 28.62
CA ALA A 683 -12.02 -11.51 27.46
C ALA A 683 -11.23 -11.73 26.14
N LEU A 684 -9.93 -11.45 26.15
CA LEU A 684 -9.05 -11.72 25.01
C LEU A 684 -8.95 -13.23 24.69
N THR A 685 -8.94 -14.09 25.72
CA THR A 685 -8.97 -15.56 25.55
C THR A 685 -10.28 -16.01 24.89
N ASP A 686 -11.41 -15.53 25.38
CA ASP A 686 -12.74 -15.85 24.83
C ASP A 686 -12.84 -15.43 23.35
N THR A 687 -12.32 -14.25 22.99
CA THR A 687 -12.29 -13.77 21.60
C THR A 687 -11.44 -14.65 20.68
N ILE A 688 -10.29 -15.15 21.17
CA ILE A 688 -9.41 -16.04 20.39
C ILE A 688 -10.09 -17.39 20.11
N GLU A 689 -10.80 -17.94 21.08
CA GLU A 689 -11.51 -19.22 20.93
C GLU A 689 -12.84 -19.11 20.15
N SER A 690 -13.44 -17.93 20.07
CA SER A 690 -14.75 -17.70 19.45
C SER A 690 -14.72 -17.83 17.92
N GLU A 691 -15.24 -18.94 17.40
CA GLU A 691 -15.42 -19.17 15.95
C GLU A 691 -16.29 -18.12 15.24
N ARG A 692 -17.10 -17.34 15.98
CA ARG A 692 -17.90 -16.24 15.44
C ARG A 692 -17.12 -14.94 15.26
N CYS A 693 -15.91 -14.82 15.80
CA CYS A 693 -15.09 -13.60 15.69
C CYS A 693 -14.28 -13.60 14.38
N PHE A 694 -14.10 -12.42 13.77
CA PHE A 694 -13.32 -12.24 12.55
C PHE A 694 -11.84 -12.64 12.76
N TYR A 695 -11.21 -13.28 11.77
CA TYR A 695 -9.91 -13.93 11.96
C TYR A 695 -8.80 -12.92 12.36
N LYS A 696 -8.72 -11.76 11.70
CA LYS A 696 -7.76 -10.70 12.07
C LYS A 696 -7.96 -10.17 13.50
N VAL A 697 -9.20 -10.15 14.00
CA VAL A 697 -9.52 -9.76 15.39
C VAL A 697 -8.96 -10.81 16.37
N ARG A 698 -9.05 -12.11 16.06
CA ARG A 698 -8.45 -13.18 16.90
C ARG A 698 -6.92 -13.11 16.89
N VAL A 699 -6.32 -12.86 15.72
CA VAL A 699 -4.87 -12.62 15.57
C VAL A 699 -4.42 -11.43 16.44
N GLN A 700 -5.09 -10.28 16.32
CA GLN A 700 -4.75 -9.08 17.10
C GLN A 700 -5.03 -9.25 18.61
N ALA A 701 -6.05 -10.04 18.98
CA ALA A 701 -6.30 -10.42 20.37
C ALA A 701 -5.17 -11.29 20.94
N ALA A 702 -4.59 -12.21 20.16
CA ALA A 702 -3.44 -13.02 20.59
C ALA A 702 -2.19 -12.17 20.86
N HIS A 703 -1.81 -11.28 19.94
CA HIS A 703 -0.70 -10.35 20.16
C HIS A 703 -0.96 -9.39 21.34
N SER A 704 -2.21 -9.02 21.59
CA SER A 704 -2.58 -8.13 22.72
C SER A 704 -2.59 -8.88 24.06
N LEU A 705 -3.04 -10.13 24.08
CA LEU A 705 -2.94 -11.04 25.22
C LEU A 705 -1.49 -11.24 25.66
N THR A 706 -0.53 -11.20 24.71
CA THR A 706 0.91 -11.22 25.00
C THR A 706 1.33 -10.01 25.83
N LYS A 707 0.97 -8.80 25.39
CA LYS A 707 1.30 -7.54 26.09
C LYS A 707 0.67 -7.49 27.49
N VAL A 708 -0.60 -7.88 27.59
CA VAL A 708 -1.33 -7.96 28.87
C VAL A 708 -0.69 -9.00 29.80
N ALA A 709 -0.35 -10.20 29.31
CA ALA A 709 0.32 -11.22 30.11
C ALA A 709 1.68 -10.74 30.65
N ASN A 710 2.48 -10.05 29.82
CA ASN A 710 3.77 -9.50 30.20
C ASN A 710 3.68 -8.40 31.27
N GLN A 711 2.57 -7.65 31.33
CA GLN A 711 2.29 -6.71 32.41
C GLN A 711 1.76 -7.42 33.69
N MET A 712 1.08 -8.56 33.54
CA MET A 712 0.47 -9.30 34.65
C MET A 712 1.41 -10.26 35.39
N VAL A 713 2.65 -10.47 34.92
CA VAL A 713 3.60 -11.51 35.39
C VAL A 713 3.76 -11.59 36.92
N ALA A 714 3.76 -10.46 37.62
CA ALA A 714 3.89 -10.44 39.08
C ALA A 714 2.66 -10.99 39.85
N SER A 715 1.50 -11.05 39.19
CA SER A 715 0.23 -11.53 39.75
C SER A 715 -0.25 -12.87 39.16
N TRP A 716 0.36 -13.34 38.06
CA TRP A 716 -0.03 -14.57 37.39
C TRP A 716 1.21 -15.36 36.89
N SER A 717 1.52 -16.44 37.61
CA SER A 717 2.59 -17.39 37.31
C SER A 717 2.08 -18.72 36.71
N GLY A 718 0.87 -18.71 36.13
CA GLY A 718 0.24 -19.92 35.59
C GLY A 718 0.81 -20.35 34.22
N PRO A 719 0.53 -21.60 33.78
CA PRO A 719 0.94 -22.09 32.47
C PRO A 719 0.43 -21.17 31.34
N PRO A 720 1.25 -20.89 30.29
CA PRO A 720 0.86 -20.01 29.20
C PRO A 720 -0.50 -20.38 28.60
N ALA A 721 -1.50 -19.50 28.73
CA ALA A 721 -2.87 -19.78 28.28
C ALA A 721 -2.92 -20.15 26.78
N MET A 722 -2.06 -19.51 25.99
CA MET A 722 -1.90 -19.77 24.56
C MET A 722 -1.43 -21.20 24.22
N LEU A 723 -0.62 -21.86 25.06
CA LEU A 723 -0.26 -23.28 24.87
C LEU A 723 -1.50 -24.17 24.96
N ASN A 724 -2.41 -23.87 25.89
CA ASN A 724 -3.66 -24.62 26.03
C ASN A 724 -4.61 -24.35 24.85
N ILE A 725 -4.72 -23.11 24.39
CA ILE A 725 -5.47 -22.74 23.17
C ILE A 725 -4.92 -23.49 21.95
N PHE A 726 -3.60 -23.46 21.72
CA PHE A 726 -2.97 -24.11 20.58
C PHE A 726 -3.18 -25.63 20.62
N ARG A 727 -2.94 -26.28 21.77
CA ARG A 727 -3.16 -27.73 21.94
C ARG A 727 -4.63 -28.13 21.80
N LYS A 728 -5.58 -27.27 22.19
CA LYS A 728 -7.03 -27.49 22.03
C LYS A 728 -7.47 -27.51 20.56
N PHE A 729 -6.94 -26.62 19.72
CA PHE A 729 -7.27 -26.61 18.29
C PHE A 729 -6.40 -27.57 17.46
N PHE A 730 -5.07 -27.51 17.62
CA PHE A 730 -4.09 -28.16 16.74
C PHE A 730 -3.44 -29.42 17.32
N GLY A 731 -3.66 -29.75 18.60
CA GLY A 731 -3.22 -31.01 19.20
C GLY A 731 -4.08 -32.21 18.79
N SER A 732 -3.52 -33.42 18.80
CA SER A 732 -4.22 -34.66 18.44
C SER A 732 -5.31 -35.01 19.47
N PHE A 733 -6.46 -35.51 19.00
CA PHE A 733 -7.62 -35.80 19.87
C PHE A 733 -7.31 -36.85 20.95
N SER A 734 -6.57 -37.89 20.59
CA SER A 734 -6.14 -38.95 21.52
C SER A 734 -4.92 -38.57 22.36
N ALA A 735 -4.18 -37.53 21.97
CA ALA A 735 -2.92 -37.12 22.58
C ALA A 735 -2.67 -35.61 22.36
N PRO A 736 -3.26 -34.72 23.18
CA PRO A 736 -3.19 -33.26 22.96
C PRO A 736 -1.79 -32.63 23.08
N HIS A 737 -0.77 -33.41 23.42
CA HIS A 737 0.65 -33.03 23.42
C HIS A 737 1.34 -33.32 22.07
N ILE A 738 0.75 -34.15 21.20
CA ILE A 738 1.20 -34.40 19.83
C ILE A 738 0.48 -33.43 18.89
N ILE A 739 1.21 -32.75 18.02
CA ILE A 739 0.66 -31.82 17.02
C ILE A 739 0.02 -32.62 15.86
N LYS A 740 -1.11 -32.15 15.33
CA LYS A 740 -1.73 -32.73 14.12
C LYS A 740 -0.90 -32.44 12.87
N LEU A 741 -1.00 -33.32 11.86
CA LEU A 741 -0.55 -33.01 10.49
C LEU A 741 -1.18 -31.70 9.98
N ASN A 742 -0.44 -30.92 9.19
CA ASN A 742 -0.93 -29.65 8.66
C ASN A 742 -2.14 -29.85 7.74
N ASN A 743 -3.15 -28.98 7.90
CA ASN A 743 -4.33 -28.90 7.05
C ASN A 743 -4.80 -27.44 7.03
N PHE A 744 -4.57 -26.73 5.93
CA PHE A 744 -4.89 -25.31 5.82
C PHE A 744 -6.23 -25.04 5.08
N SER A 745 -7.05 -26.07 4.83
CA SER A 745 -8.36 -25.92 4.18
C SER A 745 -9.37 -25.07 4.97
N ASN A 746 -9.13 -24.82 6.26
CA ASN A 746 -9.86 -23.80 7.03
C ASN A 746 -8.98 -22.56 7.22
N PHE A 747 -9.16 -21.55 6.37
CA PHE A 747 -8.35 -20.33 6.38
C PHE A 747 -8.41 -19.55 7.71
N GLN A 748 -9.54 -19.59 8.44
CA GLN A 748 -9.64 -18.93 9.75
C GLN A 748 -8.69 -19.57 10.78
N LEU A 749 -8.59 -20.90 10.76
CA LEU A 749 -7.69 -21.64 11.64
C LEU A 749 -6.24 -21.56 11.16
N TYR A 750 -5.98 -21.51 9.85
CA TYR A 750 -4.64 -21.30 9.28
C TYR A 750 -4.02 -19.97 9.76
N PHE A 751 -4.72 -18.84 9.60
CA PHE A 751 -4.20 -17.54 10.06
C PHE A 751 -3.99 -17.51 11.59
N LEU A 752 -4.80 -18.24 12.35
CA LEU A 752 -4.63 -18.38 13.80
C LEU A 752 -3.44 -19.30 14.18
N GLN A 753 -3.24 -20.40 13.45
CA GLN A 753 -2.09 -21.31 13.59
C GLN A 753 -0.77 -20.57 13.30
N LYS A 754 -0.77 -19.67 12.31
CA LYS A 754 0.34 -18.77 11.96
C LYS A 754 0.64 -17.75 13.07
N ALA A 755 -0.38 -17.12 13.63
CA ALA A 755 -0.22 -16.01 14.58
C ALA A 755 0.08 -16.42 16.03
N ILE A 756 -0.52 -17.52 16.54
CA ILE A 756 -0.36 -17.91 17.95
C ILE A 756 1.12 -18.18 18.33
N PRO A 757 1.96 -18.87 17.53
CA PRO A 757 3.37 -19.05 17.83
C PRO A 757 4.15 -17.74 18.01
N VAL A 758 3.91 -16.74 17.15
CA VAL A 758 4.55 -15.41 17.21
C VAL A 758 4.10 -14.66 18.47
N ALA A 759 2.81 -14.70 18.78
CA ALA A 759 2.28 -14.13 20.03
C ALA A 759 2.87 -14.83 21.28
N MET A 760 2.95 -16.17 21.26
CA MET A 760 3.54 -16.95 22.36
C MET A 760 5.00 -16.62 22.60
N ALA A 761 5.81 -16.50 21.54
CA ALA A 761 7.22 -16.19 21.64
C ALA A 761 7.48 -14.84 22.35
N GLY A 762 6.60 -13.85 22.14
CA GLY A 762 6.65 -12.55 22.81
C GLY A 762 6.34 -12.58 24.32
N LEU A 763 5.93 -13.72 24.89
CA LEU A 763 5.71 -13.85 26.34
C LEU A 763 7.03 -13.72 27.12
N ARG A 764 6.97 -13.18 28.34
CA ARG A 764 8.14 -12.97 29.22
C ARG A 764 7.83 -13.36 30.67
N THR A 765 8.86 -13.84 31.35
CA THR A 765 8.90 -14.15 32.79
C THR A 765 9.28 -12.91 33.61
N SER A 766 9.27 -13.03 34.95
CA SER A 766 9.67 -11.97 35.89
C SER A 766 11.10 -11.47 35.69
N HIS A 767 11.95 -12.29 35.08
CA HIS A 767 13.35 -11.97 34.77
C HIS A 767 13.53 -11.40 33.34
N GLY A 768 12.43 -11.12 32.62
CA GLY A 768 12.48 -10.60 31.26
C GLY A 768 12.87 -11.63 30.19
N ILE A 769 12.90 -12.93 30.53
CA ILE A 769 13.28 -14.05 29.64
C ILE A 769 12.01 -14.73 29.10
N CYS A 770 12.02 -15.24 27.86
CA CYS A 770 10.93 -16.07 27.32
C CYS A 770 10.77 -17.36 28.17
N PRO A 771 9.55 -17.84 28.46
CA PRO A 771 9.37 -19.09 29.22
C PRO A 771 9.98 -20.30 28.47
N PRO A 772 10.82 -21.13 29.10
CA PRO A 772 11.53 -22.22 28.41
C PRO A 772 10.60 -23.32 27.87
N GLU A 773 9.39 -23.46 28.43
CA GLU A 773 8.33 -24.32 27.88
C GLU A 773 7.87 -23.88 26.49
N VAL A 774 7.80 -22.56 26.26
CA VAL A 774 7.39 -21.99 24.96
C VAL A 774 8.49 -22.21 23.92
N MET A 775 9.74 -21.96 24.27
CA MET A 775 10.86 -22.17 23.35
C MET A 775 11.00 -23.63 22.92
N ARG A 776 10.92 -24.59 23.87
CA ARG A 776 10.89 -26.03 23.55
C ARG A 776 9.74 -26.38 22.62
N PHE A 777 8.54 -25.85 22.88
CA PHE A 777 7.37 -26.09 22.04
C PHE A 777 7.51 -25.49 20.62
N LEU A 778 8.21 -24.38 20.45
CA LEU A 778 8.50 -23.83 19.11
C LEU A 778 9.47 -24.74 18.33
N PHE A 779 10.49 -25.31 18.98
CA PHE A 779 11.35 -26.32 18.34
C PHE A 779 10.61 -27.64 18.07
N ASP A 780 9.69 -28.08 18.94
CA ASP A 780 8.79 -29.21 18.65
C ASP A 780 7.91 -28.92 17.41
N LEU A 781 7.39 -27.70 17.26
CA LEU A 781 6.62 -27.32 16.06
C LEU A 781 7.45 -27.44 14.78
N PHE A 782 8.71 -26.99 14.76
CA PHE A 782 9.60 -27.21 13.62
C PHE A 782 9.87 -28.70 13.36
N LYS A 783 10.13 -29.47 14.42
CA LYS A 783 10.48 -30.91 14.33
C LYS A 783 9.32 -31.78 13.85
N TYR A 784 8.08 -31.42 14.18
CA TYR A 784 6.86 -32.15 13.79
C TYR A 784 6.05 -31.45 12.70
N ASN A 785 6.63 -30.48 11.98
CA ASN A 785 5.99 -29.81 10.85
C ASN A 785 5.92 -30.73 9.62
N GLU A 786 4.89 -31.56 9.54
CA GLU A 786 4.66 -32.49 8.43
C GLU A 786 3.50 -31.99 7.53
N ASN A 787 3.86 -31.54 6.31
CA ASN A 787 2.93 -30.96 5.34
C ASN A 787 2.52 -31.95 4.22
N SER A 788 3.00 -33.19 4.25
CA SER A 788 2.93 -34.19 3.17
C SER A 788 1.53 -34.60 2.68
N ARG A 789 0.46 -34.20 3.40
CA ARG A 789 -0.95 -34.46 3.05
C ARG A 789 -1.77 -33.19 2.81
N ASN A 790 -1.13 -32.02 2.84
CA ASN A 790 -1.79 -30.72 2.70
C ASN A 790 -1.73 -30.28 1.24
N HIS A 791 -2.83 -29.75 0.70
CA HIS A 791 -2.85 -29.19 -0.66
C HIS A 791 -2.23 -27.78 -0.74
N TYR A 792 -1.97 -27.15 0.41
CA TYR A 792 -1.41 -25.81 0.53
C TYR A 792 0.05 -25.85 0.99
N THR A 793 0.81 -24.83 0.57
CA THR A 793 2.20 -24.60 0.97
C THR A 793 2.31 -24.16 2.43
N ASP A 794 3.41 -24.52 3.10
CA ASP A 794 3.71 -24.15 4.49
C ASP A 794 4.76 -23.03 4.62
N ALA A 795 5.20 -22.43 3.51
CA ALA A 795 6.24 -21.40 3.49
C ALA A 795 5.94 -20.23 4.45
N TYR A 796 4.73 -19.66 4.36
CA TYR A 796 4.29 -18.58 5.25
C TYR A 796 4.09 -19.03 6.71
N TYR A 797 3.82 -20.31 6.96
CA TYR A 797 3.75 -20.84 8.32
C TYR A 797 5.14 -21.00 8.93
N ARG A 798 6.08 -21.62 8.18
CA ARG A 798 7.49 -21.74 8.56
C ARG A 798 8.16 -20.38 8.79
N ALA A 799 7.86 -19.39 7.96
CA ALA A 799 8.34 -18.02 8.14
C ALA A 799 7.84 -17.39 9.45
N ALA A 800 6.55 -17.57 9.79
CA ALA A 800 6.02 -17.14 11.07
C ALA A 800 6.62 -17.92 12.27
N LEU A 801 6.98 -19.20 12.11
CA LEU A 801 7.73 -19.95 13.13
C LEU A 801 9.17 -19.43 13.29
N VAL A 802 9.82 -18.97 12.21
CA VAL A 802 11.13 -18.29 12.25
C VAL A 802 11.03 -16.97 13.02
N GLU A 803 10.03 -16.13 12.68
CA GLU A 803 9.75 -14.89 13.39
C GLU A 803 9.44 -15.14 14.88
N ALA A 804 8.71 -16.21 15.20
CA ALA A 804 8.49 -16.66 16.56
C ALA A 804 9.80 -16.99 17.29
N LEU A 805 10.72 -17.76 16.69
CA LEU A 805 12.05 -17.98 17.30
C LEU A 805 12.79 -16.65 17.53
N GLY A 806 12.74 -15.73 16.56
CA GLY A 806 13.25 -14.36 16.73
C GLY A 806 12.61 -13.56 17.87
N GLU A 807 11.32 -13.74 18.14
CA GLU A 807 10.62 -13.11 19.27
C GLU A 807 10.86 -13.80 20.63
N THR A 808 11.45 -15.00 20.68
CA THR A 808 11.92 -15.57 21.97
C THR A 808 13.16 -14.87 22.51
N LEU A 809 13.99 -14.31 21.63
CA LEU A 809 15.30 -13.75 21.96
C LEU A 809 15.21 -12.53 22.89
N THR A 810 16.26 -12.34 23.69
CA THR A 810 16.41 -11.23 24.63
C THR A 810 17.83 -10.61 24.54
N PRO A 811 18.02 -9.33 24.92
CA PRO A 811 19.34 -8.70 24.95
C PRO A 811 20.28 -9.33 25.97
N VAL A 812 21.56 -9.49 25.63
CA VAL A 812 22.58 -10.03 26.55
C VAL A 812 23.02 -8.95 27.54
N VAL A 813 22.54 -9.04 28.78
CA VAL A 813 22.79 -8.04 29.85
C VAL A 813 24.28 -7.90 30.19
N SER A 814 25.07 -8.99 30.11
CA SER A 814 26.49 -9.00 30.46
C SER A 814 27.40 -8.29 29.44
N VAL A 815 27.15 -8.46 28.14
CA VAL A 815 27.99 -7.88 27.07
C VAL A 815 27.94 -6.34 27.12
N SER A 816 26.74 -5.79 27.35
CA SER A 816 26.48 -4.35 27.49
C SER A 816 27.25 -3.65 28.62
N MET A 817 27.83 -4.39 29.58
CA MET A 817 28.52 -3.83 30.75
C MET A 817 30.05 -3.94 30.66
N HIS A 818 30.60 -4.87 29.87
CA HIS A 818 32.02 -5.25 29.97
C HIS A 818 32.80 -5.31 28.66
N GLY A 819 32.17 -5.12 27.49
CA GLY A 819 32.89 -4.94 26.22
C GLY A 819 33.75 -6.13 25.77
N THR A 820 33.49 -7.32 26.30
CA THR A 820 34.15 -8.57 25.91
C THR A 820 33.80 -8.93 24.47
N GLN A 821 34.80 -9.33 23.69
CA GLN A 821 34.59 -9.74 22.30
C GLN A 821 33.65 -10.95 22.22
N ILE A 822 32.60 -10.84 21.40
CA ILE A 822 31.59 -11.88 21.21
C ILE A 822 32.24 -13.05 20.44
N THR A 823 32.39 -14.18 21.11
CA THR A 823 32.95 -15.43 20.57
C THR A 823 31.87 -16.52 20.46
N PRO A 824 32.00 -17.52 19.58
CA PRO A 824 31.01 -18.59 19.43
C PRO A 824 30.69 -19.33 20.73
N ASP A 825 31.68 -19.48 21.61
CA ASP A 825 31.55 -20.15 22.91
C ASP A 825 30.90 -19.28 24.00
N SER A 826 30.66 -17.98 23.71
CA SER A 826 29.97 -17.04 24.60
C SER A 826 28.46 -16.90 24.34
N LEU A 827 27.93 -17.55 23.30
CA LEU A 827 26.48 -17.60 23.06
C LEU A 827 25.75 -18.36 24.18
N SER A 828 24.51 -17.98 24.45
CA SER A 828 23.62 -18.86 25.22
C SER A 828 23.28 -20.12 24.40
N THR A 829 23.02 -21.22 25.11
CA THR A 829 22.52 -22.48 24.51
C THR A 829 21.34 -22.25 23.58
N ASP A 830 20.47 -21.34 24.00
CA ASP A 830 19.19 -21.04 23.37
C ASP A 830 19.40 -20.24 22.08
N ALA A 831 20.29 -19.23 22.11
CA ALA A 831 20.66 -18.47 20.91
C ALA A 831 21.41 -19.32 19.88
N LYS A 832 22.23 -20.28 20.34
CA LYS A 832 22.89 -21.27 19.47
C LYS A 832 21.87 -22.17 18.76
N LEU A 833 20.90 -22.74 19.49
CA LEU A 833 19.84 -23.56 18.89
C LEU A 833 19.00 -22.78 17.85
N VAL A 834 18.73 -21.49 18.10
CA VAL A 834 18.07 -20.63 17.11
C VAL A 834 18.95 -20.43 15.87
N LEU A 835 20.24 -20.14 16.05
CA LEU A 835 21.19 -19.94 14.94
C LEU A 835 21.41 -21.20 14.09
N ASP A 836 21.53 -22.36 14.73
CA ASP A 836 21.66 -23.66 14.05
C ASP A 836 20.42 -23.92 13.17
N GLU A 837 19.20 -23.64 13.66
CA GLU A 837 17.96 -23.76 12.90
C GLU A 837 17.84 -22.72 11.77
N MET A 838 18.23 -21.45 11.99
CA MET A 838 18.29 -20.45 10.91
C MET A 838 19.23 -20.91 9.78
N THR A 839 20.40 -21.43 10.15
CA THR A 839 21.41 -21.93 9.22
C THR A 839 20.89 -23.14 8.45
N ARG A 840 20.20 -24.07 9.12
CA ARG A 840 19.52 -25.21 8.50
C ARG A 840 18.47 -24.77 7.48
N LEU A 841 17.65 -23.78 7.81
CA LEU A 841 16.58 -23.27 6.93
C LEU A 841 17.13 -22.53 5.70
N LEU A 842 18.14 -21.68 5.87
CA LEU A 842 18.83 -21.00 4.75
C LEU A 842 19.50 -21.99 3.79
N ASN A 843 20.20 -23.00 4.33
CA ASN A 843 20.79 -24.06 3.52
C ASN A 843 19.72 -24.88 2.78
N MET A 844 18.59 -25.16 3.43
CA MET A 844 17.48 -25.89 2.82
C MET A 844 16.83 -25.08 1.69
N GLU A 845 16.62 -23.77 1.84
CA GLU A 845 16.09 -22.93 0.76
C GLU A 845 17.06 -22.74 -0.41
N LYS A 846 18.38 -22.82 -0.19
CA LYS A 846 19.35 -22.88 -1.30
C LYS A 846 19.17 -24.14 -2.17
N SER A 847 18.63 -25.23 -1.60
CA SER A 847 18.32 -26.46 -2.33
C SER A 847 16.87 -26.55 -2.84
N LEU A 848 15.92 -25.95 -2.11
CA LEU A 848 14.49 -25.98 -2.39
C LEU A 848 13.88 -24.61 -2.03
N PRO A 849 13.94 -23.62 -2.94
CA PRO A 849 13.40 -22.29 -2.72
C PRO A 849 11.95 -22.30 -2.27
N SER A 850 11.62 -21.56 -1.20
CA SER A 850 10.22 -21.27 -0.88
C SER A 850 9.69 -20.18 -1.80
N TYR A 851 8.36 -20.09 -1.94
CA TYR A 851 7.74 -18.99 -2.69
C TYR A 851 8.25 -17.64 -2.15
N LYS A 852 8.79 -16.80 -3.05
CA LYS A 852 9.41 -15.50 -2.75
C LYS A 852 10.56 -15.52 -1.72
N TYR A 853 11.15 -16.69 -1.43
CA TYR A 853 12.16 -16.85 -0.37
C TYR A 853 11.72 -16.30 0.99
N VAL A 854 10.41 -16.39 1.32
CA VAL A 854 9.82 -15.73 2.50
C VAL A 854 10.43 -16.26 3.81
N VAL A 855 10.84 -17.53 3.86
CA VAL A 855 11.51 -18.08 5.06
C VAL A 855 12.92 -17.46 5.21
N SER A 856 13.66 -17.24 4.12
CA SER A 856 14.97 -16.57 4.13
C SER A 856 14.85 -15.09 4.51
N VAL A 857 13.82 -14.39 4.02
CA VAL A 857 13.50 -13.02 4.43
C VAL A 857 13.33 -12.93 5.95
N SER A 858 12.54 -13.82 6.55
CA SER A 858 12.40 -13.89 8.01
C SER A 858 13.73 -14.27 8.70
N CYS A 859 14.51 -15.21 8.14
CA CYS A 859 15.81 -15.61 8.70
C CYS A 859 16.82 -14.44 8.74
N LEU A 860 16.93 -13.64 7.68
CA LEU A 860 17.82 -12.45 7.67
C LEU A 860 17.47 -11.47 8.80
N LYS A 861 16.17 -11.23 9.02
CA LYS A 861 15.67 -10.35 10.08
C LYS A 861 15.94 -10.91 11.47
N VAL A 862 15.82 -12.23 11.68
CA VAL A 862 16.19 -12.89 12.94
C VAL A 862 17.70 -12.82 13.20
N ILE A 863 18.54 -13.01 12.17
CA ILE A 863 20.01 -12.86 12.29
C ILE A 863 20.38 -11.41 12.64
N ARG A 864 19.72 -10.41 12.03
CA ARG A 864 19.94 -8.99 12.39
C ARG A 864 19.52 -8.71 13.83
N LYS A 865 18.46 -9.36 14.33
CA LYS A 865 18.03 -9.26 15.73
C LYS A 865 19.01 -9.91 16.70
N LEU A 866 19.62 -11.06 16.35
CA LEU A 866 20.71 -11.67 17.13
C LEU A 866 21.92 -10.74 17.26
N GLN A 867 22.33 -10.07 16.17
CA GLN A 867 23.38 -9.04 16.20
C GLN A 867 23.02 -7.88 17.13
N LYS A 868 21.83 -7.28 16.97
CA LYS A 868 21.35 -6.14 17.79
C LYS A 868 21.26 -6.45 19.28
N PHE A 869 21.08 -7.71 19.65
CA PHE A 869 21.00 -8.17 21.03
C PHE A 869 22.34 -8.62 21.62
N GLY A 870 23.44 -8.56 20.84
CA GLY A 870 24.79 -8.90 21.30
C GLY A 870 25.11 -10.39 21.32
N HIS A 871 24.31 -11.23 20.65
CA HIS A 871 24.59 -12.68 20.51
C HIS A 871 25.54 -12.98 19.36
N LEU A 872 25.66 -12.09 18.37
CA LEU A 872 26.51 -12.24 17.19
C LEU A 872 27.33 -10.98 16.94
N PRO A 873 28.57 -11.09 16.41
CA PRO A 873 29.34 -9.93 15.99
C PRO A 873 28.65 -9.19 14.83
N SER A 874 28.74 -7.86 14.83
CA SER A 874 28.14 -7.02 13.79
C SER A 874 29.00 -6.99 12.52
N LEU A 875 28.78 -7.99 11.67
CA LEU A 875 29.43 -8.16 10.37
C LEU A 875 28.44 -7.84 9.23
N PRO A 876 28.70 -6.82 8.39
CA PRO A 876 27.78 -6.42 7.31
C PRO A 876 27.96 -7.24 6.02
N ASN A 877 29.15 -7.85 5.82
CA ASN A 877 29.54 -8.68 4.66
C ASN A 877 28.52 -9.76 4.26
N PHE A 878 27.75 -10.28 5.22
CA PHE A 878 26.68 -11.23 4.98
C PHE A 878 25.52 -10.59 4.19
N TYR A 879 25.04 -9.41 4.62
CA TYR A 879 23.93 -8.71 3.97
C TYR A 879 24.32 -8.08 2.63
N HIS A 880 25.57 -7.61 2.46
CA HIS A 880 26.06 -7.12 1.16
C HIS A 880 25.89 -8.15 0.04
N ARG A 881 26.09 -9.45 0.33
CA ARG A 881 25.89 -10.54 -0.63
C ARG A 881 24.42 -10.77 -0.99
N TYR A 882 23.48 -10.53 -0.06
CA TYR A 882 22.04 -10.65 -0.32
C TYR A 882 21.40 -9.37 -0.91
N ALA A 883 22.03 -8.20 -0.74
CA ALA A 883 21.59 -6.95 -1.37
C ALA A 883 22.06 -6.79 -2.83
N ALA A 884 23.07 -7.58 -3.24
CA ALA A 884 23.60 -7.61 -4.60
C ALA A 884 22.52 -7.88 -5.66
N TYR A 885 22.79 -7.43 -6.90
CA TYR A 885 21.93 -7.70 -8.06
C TYR A 885 21.92 -9.20 -8.42
N GLY A 886 20.85 -9.68 -9.07
CA GLY A 886 20.63 -11.09 -9.38
C GLY A 886 20.02 -11.93 -8.25
N VAL A 887 19.89 -11.38 -7.05
CA VAL A 887 19.12 -11.97 -5.93
C VAL A 887 17.64 -11.57 -6.04
N PHE A 888 16.71 -12.38 -5.51
CA PHE A 888 15.28 -12.07 -5.57
C PHE A 888 14.89 -10.79 -4.79
N LEU A 889 14.02 -9.95 -5.36
CA LEU A 889 13.72 -8.58 -4.88
C LEU A 889 13.36 -8.49 -3.40
N ASP A 890 12.41 -9.29 -2.90
CA ASP A 890 12.00 -9.23 -1.48
C ASP A 890 13.17 -9.56 -0.53
N LEU A 891 14.09 -10.43 -0.96
CA LEU A 891 15.29 -10.82 -0.20
C LEU A 891 16.36 -9.73 -0.26
N ARG A 892 16.51 -9.04 -1.40
CA ARG A 892 17.35 -7.83 -1.53
C ARG A 892 16.86 -6.72 -0.62
N ILE A 893 15.56 -6.41 -0.65
CA ILE A 893 14.94 -5.38 0.20
C ILE A 893 15.11 -5.74 1.69
N ALA A 894 14.93 -7.00 2.08
CA ALA A 894 15.15 -7.43 3.46
C ALA A 894 16.63 -7.31 3.90
N ALA A 895 17.59 -7.56 3.01
CA ALA A 895 19.01 -7.35 3.28
C ALA A 895 19.36 -5.85 3.38
N MET A 896 18.80 -5.02 2.50
CA MET A 896 18.93 -3.56 2.54
C MET A 896 18.31 -2.96 3.81
N GLU A 897 17.14 -3.44 4.26
CA GLU A 897 16.53 -3.07 5.54
C GLU A 897 17.46 -3.39 6.72
N CYS A 898 18.09 -4.58 6.70
CA CYS A 898 19.07 -4.97 7.70
C CYS A 898 20.36 -4.10 7.67
N LEU A 899 20.80 -3.64 6.49
CA LEU A 899 21.96 -2.76 6.34
C LEU A 899 21.67 -1.30 6.74
N VAL A 900 20.50 -0.75 6.39
CA VAL A 900 20.07 0.57 6.87
C VAL A 900 19.98 0.59 8.39
N ASP A 901 19.42 -0.47 8.97
CA ASP A 901 19.36 -0.69 10.42
C ASP A 901 20.73 -1.05 11.04
N PHE A 902 21.71 -1.49 10.25
CA PHE A 902 23.11 -1.64 10.65
C PHE A 902 23.78 -0.28 10.81
N VAL A 903 23.79 0.53 9.74
CA VAL A 903 24.41 1.87 9.73
C VAL A 903 23.85 2.77 10.84
N LYS A 904 22.54 2.70 11.08
CA LYS A 904 21.83 3.46 12.14
C LYS A 904 22.24 3.08 13.58
N VAL A 905 22.86 1.92 13.79
CA VAL A 905 23.28 1.43 15.12
C VAL A 905 24.80 1.42 15.27
N ASP A 906 25.53 0.90 14.28
CA ASP A 906 26.98 0.72 14.30
C ASP A 906 27.75 1.96 13.78
N GLY A 907 27.11 2.86 13.03
CA GLY A 907 27.65 4.19 12.70
C GLY A 907 28.84 4.22 11.73
N ARG A 908 29.10 3.16 10.96
CA ARG A 908 30.23 3.07 10.03
C ARG A 908 29.96 3.79 8.71
N SER A 909 30.95 4.55 8.21
CA SER A 909 30.84 5.30 6.96
C SER A 909 30.89 4.42 5.72
N GLU A 910 31.74 3.38 5.71
CA GLU A 910 31.93 2.47 4.57
C GLU A 910 30.61 1.77 4.16
N ASP A 911 29.84 1.32 5.16
CA ASP A 911 28.53 0.71 4.97
C ASP A 911 27.48 1.71 4.43
N LEU A 912 27.54 2.97 4.86
CA LEU A 912 26.69 4.05 4.32
C LEU A 912 27.07 4.39 2.88
N ASP A 913 28.35 4.54 2.59
CA ASP A 913 28.85 4.77 1.23
C ASP A 913 28.48 3.62 0.29
N HIS A 914 28.49 2.36 0.77
CA HIS A 914 27.96 1.22 0.02
C HIS A 914 26.46 1.34 -0.27
N LEU A 915 25.63 1.77 0.70
CA LEU A 915 24.19 1.99 0.45
C LEU A 915 23.94 3.13 -0.56
N ILE A 916 24.74 4.21 -0.53
CA ILE A 916 24.64 5.26 -1.54
C ILE A 916 25.19 4.79 -2.91
N ASN A 917 26.21 3.91 -2.94
CA ASN A 917 26.66 3.24 -4.17
C ASN A 917 25.52 2.42 -4.79
N LEU A 918 24.84 1.56 -4.01
CA LEU A 918 23.69 0.78 -4.49
C LEU A 918 22.58 1.70 -5.05
N LEU A 919 22.24 2.77 -4.33
CA LEU A 919 21.25 3.75 -4.79
C LEU A 919 21.64 4.46 -6.11
N GLU A 920 22.93 4.50 -6.44
CA GLU A 920 23.45 5.04 -7.71
C GLU A 920 23.54 4.00 -8.84
N THR A 921 24.06 2.79 -8.57
CA THR A 921 24.53 1.87 -9.62
C THR A 921 23.64 0.66 -9.89
N ASP A 922 22.68 0.35 -9.00
CA ASP A 922 21.77 -0.78 -9.16
C ASP A 922 20.87 -0.59 -10.40
N PRO A 923 20.80 -1.54 -11.34
CA PRO A 923 19.93 -1.40 -12.52
C PRO A 923 18.44 -1.42 -12.14
N ASP A 924 18.08 -2.18 -11.11
CA ASP A 924 16.71 -2.41 -10.66
C ASP A 924 16.07 -1.09 -10.16
N PRO A 925 15.00 -0.59 -10.80
CA PRO A 925 14.31 0.63 -10.35
C PRO A 925 13.53 0.43 -9.04
N ALA A 926 13.01 -0.77 -8.79
CA ALA A 926 12.24 -1.12 -7.60
C ALA A 926 13.13 -1.17 -6.36
N ALA A 927 14.28 -1.83 -6.46
CA ALA A 927 15.26 -1.90 -5.36
C ALA A 927 15.80 -0.52 -4.98
N ARG A 928 16.14 0.35 -5.96
CA ARG A 928 16.58 1.73 -5.70
C ARG A 928 15.51 2.56 -4.98
N HIS A 929 14.26 2.49 -5.44
CA HIS A 929 13.14 3.16 -4.78
C HIS A 929 12.96 2.64 -3.34
N ALA A 930 12.90 1.32 -3.15
CA ALA A 930 12.76 0.71 -1.83
C ALA A 930 13.90 1.10 -0.87
N LEU A 931 15.15 1.13 -1.34
CA LEU A 931 16.31 1.55 -0.56
C LEU A 931 16.22 3.01 -0.11
N ALA A 932 15.85 3.93 -1.01
CA ALA A 932 15.62 5.33 -0.64
C ALA A 932 14.48 5.48 0.37
N GLN A 933 13.36 4.79 0.14
CA GLN A 933 12.19 4.78 1.02
C GLN A 933 12.53 4.28 2.44
N LEU A 934 13.37 3.24 2.54
CA LEU A 934 13.92 2.69 3.79
C LEU A 934 14.84 3.70 4.49
N LEU A 935 15.75 4.36 3.77
CA LEU A 935 16.64 5.40 4.31
C LEU A 935 15.86 6.63 4.81
N ILE A 936 14.71 6.96 4.20
CA ILE A 936 13.84 8.08 4.64
C ILE A 936 13.11 7.77 5.96
N ASP A 937 12.67 6.52 6.19
CA ASP A 937 11.97 6.15 7.43
C ASP A 937 12.89 5.64 8.55
N ASN A 938 14.08 5.13 8.20
CA ASN A 938 15.16 4.81 9.13
C ASN A 938 16.44 5.59 8.78
N PRO A 939 16.45 6.93 8.91
CA PRO A 939 17.62 7.71 8.58
C PRO A 939 18.80 7.36 9.50
N PRO A 940 20.03 7.27 8.96
CA PRO A 940 21.24 6.87 9.70
C PRO A 940 21.63 7.88 10.79
N PHE A 941 21.22 9.14 10.65
CA PHE A 941 21.30 10.17 11.68
C PHE A 941 20.13 11.14 11.56
N THR A 942 19.83 11.89 12.62
CA THR A 942 18.74 12.88 12.65
C THR A 942 19.26 14.28 12.90
N ARG A 943 18.52 15.30 12.43
CA ARG A 943 18.84 16.74 12.55
C ARG A 943 19.13 17.22 13.98
N GLU A 944 18.65 16.51 14.99
CA GLU A 944 18.84 16.84 16.41
C GLU A 944 20.24 16.45 16.92
N ILE A 945 20.88 15.47 16.28
CA ILE A 945 22.22 14.98 16.62
C ILE A 945 23.26 15.93 16.00
N LYS A 946 23.61 16.99 16.74
CA LYS A 946 24.45 18.12 16.26
C LYS A 946 25.85 17.74 15.74
N LYS A 947 26.33 16.52 15.97
CA LYS A 947 27.53 15.92 15.37
C LYS A 947 27.37 14.40 15.28
N SER A 948 27.03 13.89 14.10
CA SER A 948 27.15 12.46 13.79
C SER A 948 28.53 12.17 13.17
N ALA A 949 29.07 10.97 13.37
CA ALA A 949 30.27 10.52 12.65
C ALA A 949 30.01 10.28 11.15
N LEU A 950 28.74 10.23 10.75
CA LEU A 950 28.28 10.05 9.36
C LEU A 950 27.96 11.38 8.63
N ASP A 951 28.00 12.53 9.31
CA ASP A 951 27.70 13.85 8.73
C ASP A 951 28.92 14.43 8.00
N ASN A 952 29.25 13.81 6.86
CA ASN A 952 30.41 14.17 6.04
C ASN A 952 30.03 15.18 4.92
N PRO A 953 30.84 16.22 4.66
CA PRO A 953 30.62 17.14 3.53
C PRO A 953 30.51 16.44 2.18
N SER A 954 31.27 15.37 1.96
CA SER A 954 31.20 14.55 0.73
C SER A 954 29.83 13.90 0.50
N LEU A 955 29.15 13.47 1.57
CA LEU A 955 27.80 12.91 1.50
C LEU A 955 26.78 13.99 1.08
N VAL A 956 26.91 15.20 1.62
CA VAL A 956 26.09 16.34 1.20
C VAL A 956 26.31 16.66 -0.27
N GLU A 957 27.56 16.72 -0.74
CA GLU A 957 27.88 17.02 -2.14
C GLU A 957 27.36 15.95 -3.08
N ARG A 958 27.55 14.66 -2.75
CA ARG A 958 27.04 13.51 -3.52
C ARG A 958 25.52 13.53 -3.65
N LEU A 959 24.78 13.73 -2.55
CA LEU A 959 23.31 13.83 -2.58
C LEU A 959 22.83 15.07 -3.35
N TRP A 960 23.50 16.22 -3.18
CA TRP A 960 23.16 17.47 -3.87
C TRP A 960 23.41 17.41 -5.39
N GLU A 961 24.48 16.74 -5.81
CA GLU A 961 24.81 16.48 -7.21
C GLU A 961 23.78 15.54 -7.87
N ARG A 962 23.34 14.47 -7.16
CA ARG A 962 22.28 13.57 -7.65
C ARG A 962 20.98 14.32 -7.94
N ILE A 963 20.51 15.08 -6.94
CA ILE A 963 19.30 15.90 -7.03
C ILE A 963 19.38 16.88 -8.22
N ASN A 964 20.48 17.62 -8.35
CA ASN A 964 20.57 18.67 -9.36
C ASN A 964 20.85 18.18 -10.78
N THR A 965 21.69 17.15 -10.96
CA THR A 965 22.25 16.81 -12.29
C THR A 965 22.07 15.35 -12.70
N LYS A 966 22.49 14.38 -11.88
CA LYS A 966 22.58 12.98 -12.31
C LYS A 966 21.21 12.34 -12.58
N GLU A 967 20.18 12.75 -11.84
CA GLU A 967 18.83 12.16 -11.87
C GLU A 967 17.84 12.86 -12.84
N HIS A 968 18.33 13.63 -13.82
CA HIS A 968 17.51 14.40 -14.77
C HIS A 968 16.36 13.62 -15.45
N GLY A 969 16.54 12.32 -15.73
CA GLY A 969 15.56 11.46 -16.40
C GLY A 969 14.62 10.64 -15.49
N ASN A 970 14.86 10.56 -14.17
CA ASN A 970 14.00 9.80 -13.25
C ASN A 970 13.39 10.69 -12.17
N THR A 971 12.17 11.16 -12.46
CA THR A 971 11.35 12.00 -11.56
C THR A 971 11.19 11.37 -10.16
N LYS A 972 10.79 10.10 -10.10
CA LYS A 972 10.45 9.39 -8.86
C LYS A 972 11.67 9.32 -7.93
N LEU A 973 12.81 8.86 -8.46
CA LEU A 973 14.05 8.70 -7.71
C LEU A 973 14.66 10.06 -7.31
N ARG A 974 14.59 11.10 -8.16
CA ARG A 974 14.98 12.47 -7.78
C ARG A 974 14.18 12.96 -6.56
N CYS A 975 12.87 12.77 -6.56
CA CYS A 975 12.03 13.15 -5.44
C CYS A 975 12.33 12.32 -4.18
N ASP A 976 12.62 11.02 -4.31
CA ASP A 976 13.12 10.20 -3.19
C ASP A 976 14.45 10.75 -2.61
N THR A 977 15.39 11.19 -3.45
CA THR A 977 16.65 11.80 -2.99
C THR A 977 16.41 13.15 -2.30
N VAL A 978 15.44 13.95 -2.75
CA VAL A 978 15.01 15.20 -2.08
C VAL A 978 14.39 14.91 -0.70
N ASP A 979 13.52 13.90 -0.61
CA ASP A 979 12.94 13.43 0.65
C ASP A 979 14.01 12.94 1.64
N LEU A 980 15.04 12.23 1.13
CA LEU A 980 16.19 11.79 1.93
C LEU A 980 17.04 12.97 2.42
N TYR A 981 17.34 13.94 1.56
CA TYR A 981 18.06 15.16 1.95
C TYR A 981 17.27 15.96 3.01
N TYR A 982 15.93 16.03 2.86
CA TYR A 982 15.06 16.60 3.88
C TYR A 982 15.14 15.78 5.19
N ALA A 983 15.06 14.45 5.14
CA ALA A 983 15.14 13.62 6.36
C ALA A 983 16.43 13.87 7.15
N LEU A 984 17.58 13.90 6.47
CA LEU A 984 18.91 14.11 7.07
C LEU A 984 19.13 15.55 7.56
N TYR A 985 18.89 16.55 6.71
CA TYR A 985 19.33 17.95 6.95
C TYR A 985 18.19 18.94 7.13
N GLY A 986 17.05 18.71 6.46
CA GLY A 986 15.89 19.60 6.49
C GLY A 986 15.87 20.62 5.38
N SER A 987 15.17 21.74 5.57
CA SER A 987 14.94 22.74 4.52
C SER A 987 16.13 23.69 4.30
N ARG A 988 16.92 23.92 5.37
CA ARG A 988 18.04 24.86 5.43
C ARG A 988 19.38 24.22 5.08
N ARG A 989 20.39 25.06 4.82
CA ARG A 989 21.76 24.66 4.47
C ARG A 989 22.40 23.78 5.57
N PRO A 990 22.98 22.59 5.25
CA PRO A 990 23.59 21.69 6.22
C PRO A 990 24.65 22.33 7.12
N ASN A 991 24.72 21.88 8.38
CA ASN A 991 25.64 22.42 9.39
C ASN A 991 27.11 22.03 9.13
N CYS A 992 27.37 20.85 8.57
CA CYS A 992 28.72 20.37 8.25
C CYS A 992 29.44 21.25 7.23
N LEU A 993 28.74 21.76 6.20
CA LEU A 993 29.29 22.74 5.26
C LEU A 993 29.71 24.03 5.97
N GLN A 994 28.82 24.60 6.79
CA GLN A 994 29.10 25.80 7.58
C GLN A 994 30.28 25.60 8.53
N ALA A 995 30.40 24.44 9.17
CA ALA A 995 31.50 24.11 10.06
C ALA A 995 32.84 23.97 9.32
N SER A 996 32.83 23.40 8.10
CA SER A 996 34.01 23.28 7.24
C SER A 996 34.50 24.64 6.74
N GLU A 997 33.59 25.48 6.23
CA GLU A 997 33.91 26.84 5.75
C GLU A 997 34.54 27.70 6.84
N ASN A 998 33.98 27.68 8.06
CA ASN A 998 34.57 28.38 9.20
C ASN A 998 35.98 27.86 9.51
N GLN A 999 36.22 26.54 9.43
CA GLN A 999 37.55 25.98 9.67
C GLN A 999 38.58 26.32 8.58
N SER A 1000 38.18 26.42 7.30
CA SER A 1000 39.05 27.00 6.26
C SER A 1000 39.32 28.47 6.53
N PHE A 1001 38.30 29.27 6.83
CA PHE A 1001 38.45 30.71 7.09
C PHE A 1001 39.40 30.99 8.26
N TYR A 1002 39.31 30.23 9.36
CA TYR A 1002 40.28 30.29 10.46
C TYR A 1002 41.68 29.79 10.06
N LYS A 1003 41.81 28.76 9.22
CA LYS A 1003 43.12 28.31 8.71
C LYS A 1003 43.78 29.34 7.80
N ASP A 1004 43.02 30.05 6.98
CA ASP A 1004 43.55 31.04 6.05
C ASP A 1004 43.88 32.36 6.74
N LEU A 1005 43.07 32.80 7.73
CA LEU A 1005 43.46 33.85 8.68
C LEU A 1005 44.77 33.51 9.43
N LEU A 1006 44.99 32.23 9.79
CA LEU A 1006 46.23 31.75 10.42
C LEU A 1006 47.42 31.68 9.44
N LYS A 1007 47.19 31.63 8.11
CA LYS A 1007 48.25 31.76 7.09
C LYS A 1007 48.60 33.23 6.85
N GLU A 1008 47.60 34.10 6.66
CA GLU A 1008 47.81 35.54 6.44
C GLU A 1008 48.49 36.20 7.65
N GLY A 1009 48.11 35.77 8.87
CA GLY A 1009 48.76 36.19 10.12
C GLY A 1009 50.24 35.77 10.26
N ALA A 1010 50.78 34.94 9.37
CA ALA A 1010 52.18 34.55 9.35
C ALA A 1010 53.08 35.46 8.48
N SER A 1011 52.51 36.37 7.68
CA SER A 1011 53.26 37.12 6.65
C SER A 1011 53.16 38.65 6.71
N SER A 1012 52.91 39.26 7.87
CA SER A 1012 53.41 40.63 8.15
C SER A 1012 53.33 41.03 9.64
N GLY A 1013 54.39 41.65 10.13
CA GLY A 1013 54.30 42.72 11.14
C GLY A 1013 54.67 44.07 10.49
N PRO A 1014 54.62 45.21 11.21
CA PRO A 1014 54.61 45.32 12.67
C PRO A 1014 53.60 46.33 13.27
N SER A 1015 53.48 46.29 14.61
CA SER A 1015 53.27 47.41 15.55
C SER A 1015 52.16 48.47 15.32
N PHE A 1016 51.34 48.69 16.35
CA PHE A 1016 51.20 50.04 16.95
C PHE A 1016 50.91 49.96 18.46
N LYS A 1017 51.07 51.08 19.20
CA LYS A 1017 50.96 51.17 20.67
C LYS A 1017 49.85 52.14 21.12
N LYS A 1018 49.14 51.74 22.17
CA LYS A 1018 48.53 52.54 23.26
C LYS A 1018 47.43 53.59 22.96
N LEU A 1019 46.30 53.43 23.67
CA LEU A 1019 45.39 54.45 24.26
C LEU A 1019 44.74 55.47 23.29
N SER A 1020 43.52 55.98 23.50
CA SER A 1020 42.82 56.32 24.75
C SER A 1020 41.28 56.44 24.58
N ASP A 1021 40.52 56.20 25.66
CA ASP A 1021 39.30 56.94 26.11
C ASP A 1021 38.04 57.05 25.18
N THR A 1022 36.77 57.10 25.66
CA THR A 1022 36.19 57.04 27.03
C THR A 1022 34.69 56.65 27.04
N LYS A 1023 34.21 56.18 28.21
CA LYS A 1023 32.87 56.44 28.85
C LYS A 1023 31.54 55.87 28.28
N GLN A 1024 30.82 55.20 29.21
CA GLN A 1024 29.38 55.37 29.60
C GLN A 1024 28.24 54.85 28.66
N SER A 1025 27.08 54.38 29.15
CA SER A 1025 26.66 53.94 30.52
C SER A 1025 25.25 53.31 30.57
N GLN A 1026 25.02 52.33 31.48
CA GLN A 1026 23.71 51.85 32.03
C GLN A 1026 22.76 51.14 31.04
N SER A 1027 21.77 50.33 31.46
CA SER A 1027 21.15 50.05 32.79
C SER A 1027 21.10 48.52 33.10
N LEU A 1028 21.29 48.05 34.35
CA LEU A 1028 20.26 47.66 35.37
C LEU A 1028 19.18 46.68 34.83
N VAL A 1029 18.80 45.59 35.53
CA VAL A 1029 18.41 45.49 36.97
C VAL A 1029 18.84 44.17 37.64
N ASP A 1030 19.20 44.24 38.94
CA ASP A 1030 19.31 43.24 40.03
C ASP A 1030 19.69 41.74 39.79
N ASN A 1031 20.74 41.19 40.42
CA ASN A 1031 20.92 40.79 41.85
C ASN A 1031 20.05 39.57 42.25
N VAL A 1032 20.52 38.55 42.99
CA VAL A 1032 21.48 38.53 44.12
C VAL A 1032 22.56 37.41 43.99
N LYS A 1033 23.67 37.57 44.71
CA LYS A 1033 24.88 36.69 44.73
C LYS A 1033 24.76 35.51 45.71
N THR A 1034 25.50 34.40 45.43
CA THR A 1034 26.45 33.81 46.42
C THR A 1034 27.41 32.79 45.77
N GLU A 1035 28.70 33.15 45.75
CA GLU A 1035 29.84 32.21 45.88
C GLU A 1035 30.31 32.24 47.37
N PRO A 1036 31.40 31.57 47.83
CA PRO A 1036 32.28 30.60 47.17
C PRO A 1036 32.57 29.31 48.00
N ASN A 1037 33.35 28.38 47.44
CA ASN A 1037 34.63 28.02 48.07
C ASN A 1037 35.62 27.27 47.14
N GLU A 1038 36.89 27.29 47.51
CA GLU A 1038 38.04 26.86 46.70
C GLU A 1038 38.55 25.45 47.06
N ARG A 1039 39.34 24.80 46.16
CA ARG A 1039 40.81 24.58 46.38
C ARG A 1039 41.55 23.87 45.23
N HIS A 1040 42.87 24.09 45.22
CA HIS A 1040 43.94 23.65 44.30
C HIS A 1040 43.89 22.16 43.87
N LYS A 1041 44.30 21.74 42.65
CA LYS A 1041 45.63 21.84 41.96
C LYS A 1041 46.79 21.18 42.74
N PRO A 1042 47.87 20.66 42.10
CA PRO A 1042 48.20 20.61 40.65
C PRO A 1042 48.70 19.22 40.12
N ALA A 1043 49.00 19.12 38.82
CA ALA A 1043 50.32 18.73 38.26
C ALA A 1043 50.23 18.02 36.89
N MET A 1044 51.18 18.32 35.99
CA MET A 1044 51.40 17.65 34.70
C MET A 1044 52.73 16.88 34.72
N VAL A 1045 52.85 15.82 33.92
CA VAL A 1045 54.10 15.52 33.19
C VAL A 1045 53.74 15.10 31.78
N THR A 1046 54.47 15.62 30.79
CA THR A 1046 54.34 15.26 29.37
C THR A 1046 55.69 14.77 28.86
N ILE A 1047 55.74 13.59 28.24
CA ILE A 1047 56.90 13.15 27.45
C ILE A 1047 56.41 12.59 26.10
N LYS A 1048 56.95 13.12 25.00
CA LYS A 1048 56.96 12.48 23.69
C LYS A 1048 58.32 11.82 23.47
N ARG A 1049 58.37 10.63 22.84
CA ARG A 1049 59.30 10.36 21.73
C ARG A 1049 58.97 9.08 20.96
N THR A 1050 59.62 8.98 19.81
CA THR A 1050 59.55 7.94 18.76
C THR A 1050 60.59 6.84 18.96
N ALA A 1051 60.34 5.62 18.45
CA ALA A 1051 61.16 4.96 17.41
C ALA A 1051 60.87 3.45 17.23
N THR A 1052 60.88 3.01 15.96
CA THR A 1052 61.32 1.73 15.35
C THR A 1052 61.39 0.38 16.12
N GLU A 1053 60.89 -0.64 15.40
CA GLU A 1053 61.49 -1.97 15.15
C GLU A 1053 61.21 -3.22 16.04
N ALA A 1054 60.58 -4.20 15.36
CA ALA A 1054 60.83 -5.65 15.34
C ALA A 1054 60.74 -6.52 16.61
N PHE A 1055 59.83 -7.50 16.56
CA PHE A 1055 60.19 -8.92 16.32
C PHE A 1055 59.01 -9.65 15.65
N ALA A 1056 59.25 -10.80 14.99
CA ALA A 1056 58.30 -11.41 14.04
C ALA A 1056 57.94 -12.87 14.34
N VAL A 1057 56.64 -13.18 14.21
CA VAL A 1057 56.00 -14.49 13.96
C VAL A 1057 54.65 -14.14 13.30
N GLY A 1058 54.17 -14.73 12.21
CA GLY A 1058 54.72 -15.72 11.28
C GLY A 1058 53.60 -16.11 10.30
N ASP A 1059 53.77 -15.86 9.00
CA ASP A 1059 52.67 -15.97 8.02
C ASP A 1059 52.43 -17.43 7.55
N GLU A 1060 51.33 -18.05 7.99
CA GLU A 1060 50.76 -19.21 7.31
C GLU A 1060 49.56 -18.79 6.45
N ILE A 1061 49.81 -18.60 5.16
CA ILE A 1061 48.80 -18.27 4.16
C ILE A 1061 48.06 -19.54 3.75
N ILE A 1062 46.88 -19.77 4.30
CA ILE A 1062 45.94 -20.78 3.75
C ILE A 1062 45.30 -20.18 2.49
N LYS A 1063 45.95 -20.41 1.34
CA LYS A 1063 45.26 -20.36 0.05
C LYS A 1063 44.24 -21.50 -0.01
N LEU A 1064 43.02 -21.18 -0.41
CA LEU A 1064 42.14 -22.13 -1.08
C LEU A 1064 42.11 -21.72 -2.54
N GLU A 1065 42.66 -22.57 -3.40
CA GLU A 1065 42.84 -22.27 -4.82
C GLU A 1065 41.53 -22.54 -5.58
N VAL A 1066 41.21 -21.63 -6.50
CA VAL A 1066 40.09 -21.77 -7.45
C VAL A 1066 40.71 -22.23 -8.76
N GLU A 1067 40.49 -23.48 -9.14
CA GLU A 1067 40.93 -24.00 -10.43
C GLU A 1067 40.06 -23.42 -11.56
N HIS A 1068 40.58 -22.41 -12.26
CA HIS A 1068 40.18 -22.12 -13.63
C HIS A 1068 41.19 -22.77 -14.58
N SER A 1069 40.76 -23.78 -15.32
CA SER A 1069 41.57 -24.44 -16.34
C SER A 1069 41.69 -23.57 -17.60
N GLU A 1070 42.90 -23.07 -17.90
CA GLU A 1070 43.19 -22.40 -19.16
C GLU A 1070 43.29 -23.39 -20.34
N VAL A 1071 43.05 -22.88 -21.56
CA VAL A 1071 43.18 -23.63 -22.81
C VAL A 1071 44.31 -23.06 -23.65
N VAL A 1072 45.36 -23.85 -23.90
CA VAL A 1072 46.37 -23.59 -24.96
C VAL A 1072 46.67 -24.89 -25.71
N THR A 1073 46.91 -24.77 -27.01
CA THR A 1073 47.02 -25.83 -28.00
C THR A 1073 48.36 -26.59 -28.00
N VAL A 1074 48.31 -27.88 -28.36
CA VAL A 1074 49.40 -28.63 -29.02
C VAL A 1074 48.81 -29.41 -30.21
N VAL A 1075 49.64 -29.81 -31.16
CA VAL A 1075 49.30 -30.17 -32.56
C VAL A 1075 49.75 -31.61 -32.91
N ASP A 1076 49.07 -32.20 -33.91
CA ASP A 1076 49.33 -33.45 -34.65
C ASP A 1076 49.23 -34.83 -33.94
N ASP A 1077 48.24 -35.61 -34.40
CA ASP A 1077 48.30 -36.94 -35.08
C ASP A 1077 49.58 -37.83 -34.97
N PRO A 1078 49.52 -39.17 -35.23
CA PRO A 1078 48.34 -40.02 -35.54
C PRO A 1078 48.27 -41.38 -34.78
N SER A 1079 47.22 -42.17 -35.08
CA SER A 1079 47.30 -43.58 -35.55
C SER A 1079 46.39 -44.66 -34.90
N HIS A 1080 45.61 -45.31 -35.79
CA HIS A 1080 45.41 -46.77 -35.93
C HIS A 1080 44.57 -47.65 -34.96
N THR A 1081 43.59 -48.35 -35.58
CA THR A 1081 43.08 -49.74 -35.28
C THR A 1081 42.43 -50.01 -33.90
N GLN A 1082 41.14 -50.36 -33.79
CA GLN A 1082 40.35 -51.53 -34.28
C GLN A 1082 40.10 -52.58 -33.16
N ALA A 1083 38.83 -53.01 -33.09
CA ALA A 1083 38.37 -54.40 -32.93
C ALA A 1083 38.59 -55.23 -31.63
N TYR A 1084 37.45 -55.70 -31.10
CA TYR A 1084 37.14 -57.08 -30.67
C TYR A 1084 37.57 -57.65 -29.29
N ASP A 1085 36.57 -58.26 -28.64
CA ASP A 1085 36.53 -59.55 -27.92
C ASP A 1085 37.47 -59.95 -26.76
N SER A 1086 36.90 -59.87 -25.54
CA SER A 1086 36.46 -61.03 -24.72
C SER A 1086 37.47 -61.98 -24.00
N GLU A 1087 36.89 -63.03 -23.37
CA GLU A 1087 37.51 -64.26 -22.82
C GLU A 1087 38.30 -64.25 -21.48
N THR A 1088 37.55 -64.22 -20.37
CA THR A 1088 37.70 -65.17 -19.21
C THR A 1088 38.92 -65.06 -18.27
N LYS A 1089 39.12 -65.84 -17.16
CA LYS A 1089 38.49 -67.05 -16.52
C LYS A 1089 38.94 -67.00 -15.01
N VAL A 1090 38.21 -67.38 -13.94
CA VAL A 1090 37.92 -68.75 -13.40
C VAL A 1090 37.16 -68.63 -12.05
N LYS A 1091 36.05 -69.41 -11.85
CA LYS A 1091 35.44 -70.07 -10.63
C LYS A 1091 35.48 -69.39 -9.21
N VAL A 1092 34.63 -69.70 -8.21
CA VAL A 1092 33.96 -70.97 -7.78
C VAL A 1092 32.55 -70.75 -7.14
N GLN A 1093 31.74 -71.81 -7.18
CA GLN A 1093 30.44 -72.13 -6.51
C GLN A 1093 30.46 -72.11 -4.95
N PRO A 1094 29.36 -72.38 -4.19
CA PRO A 1094 28.01 -72.98 -4.51
C PRO A 1094 26.81 -72.00 -4.35
N ALA A 1095 25.65 -72.17 -4.98
CA ALA A 1095 24.65 -73.29 -5.03
C ALA A 1095 23.81 -73.43 -3.73
N ASP A 1096 22.48 -73.59 -3.75
CA ASP A 1096 21.44 -73.33 -4.79
C ASP A 1096 20.11 -72.98 -4.03
N GLU A 1097 18.83 -73.14 -4.40
CA GLU A 1097 18.03 -73.82 -5.45
C GLU A 1097 16.62 -73.14 -5.46
N GLY A 1098 15.73 -73.15 -6.46
CA GLY A 1098 15.82 -73.57 -7.88
C GLY A 1098 14.42 -73.87 -8.48
N SER A 1099 14.14 -73.39 -9.71
CA SER A 1099 13.08 -73.86 -10.66
C SER A 1099 11.57 -73.78 -10.26
N GLY A 1100 10.61 -73.87 -11.19
CA GLY A 1100 10.70 -73.79 -12.66
C GLY A 1100 9.54 -74.51 -13.39
N ASP A 1101 9.28 -74.05 -14.63
CA ASP A 1101 8.32 -74.57 -15.62
C ASP A 1101 6.84 -74.75 -15.23
N GLY A 1102 5.98 -74.83 -16.25
CA GLY A 1102 4.53 -74.93 -16.12
C GLY A 1102 3.92 -76.00 -17.02
N HIS A 1103 2.63 -76.28 -16.82
CA HIS A 1103 1.89 -77.10 -17.79
C HIS A 1103 0.41 -76.71 -17.91
N ILE A 1104 -0.10 -76.91 -19.12
CA ILE A 1104 -1.46 -76.59 -19.55
C ILE A 1104 -2.48 -77.56 -18.92
N SER A 1105 -3.58 -77.07 -18.33
CA SER A 1105 -4.91 -77.65 -18.54
C SER A 1105 -6.09 -76.75 -18.15
N LYS A 1106 -7.09 -76.72 -19.05
CA LYS A 1106 -8.30 -75.88 -19.04
C LYS A 1106 -9.41 -76.48 -18.17
N ARG A 1107 -10.28 -75.60 -17.61
CA ARG A 1107 -11.78 -75.65 -17.58
C ARG A 1107 -12.30 -74.77 -16.41
N ILE A 1108 -13.37 -73.99 -16.52
CA ILE A 1108 -14.33 -73.64 -17.61
C ILE A 1108 -15.02 -72.31 -17.19
N LYS A 1109 -15.60 -71.41 -18.00
CA LYS A 1109 -15.96 -71.30 -19.43
C LYS A 1109 -14.89 -70.45 -20.21
N THR A 1110 -15.03 -69.73 -21.34
CA THR A 1110 -16.14 -69.21 -22.20
C THR A 1110 -16.98 -68.07 -21.57
N GLU A 1111 -17.56 -67.08 -22.27
CA GLU A 1111 -17.79 -66.81 -23.72
C GLU A 1111 -17.19 -65.41 -24.09
N VAL A 1112 -16.26 -65.25 -25.06
CA VAL A 1112 -16.38 -65.18 -26.56
C VAL A 1112 -16.74 -63.74 -27.04
N TYR A 1113 -15.81 -62.95 -27.61
CA TYR A 1113 -15.33 -62.88 -29.03
C TYR A 1113 -16.51 -62.67 -30.03
N ALA A 1114 -16.56 -61.68 -30.94
CA ALA A 1114 -15.68 -60.54 -31.29
C ALA A 1114 -16.56 -59.44 -31.97
N GLU A 1115 -16.29 -58.64 -33.03
CA GLU A 1115 -15.19 -58.42 -34.01
C GLU A 1115 -15.43 -57.02 -34.71
N ASP A 1116 -14.50 -56.53 -35.56
CA ASP A 1116 -14.64 -55.59 -36.71
C ASP A 1116 -15.30 -54.16 -36.69
N ASP A 1117 -14.50 -53.19 -37.18
CA ASP A 1117 -14.75 -52.15 -38.22
C ASP A 1117 -15.41 -50.75 -37.97
N ASP A 1118 -15.15 -49.87 -38.97
CA ASP A 1118 -15.36 -48.44 -39.27
C ASP A 1118 -16.61 -47.67 -38.78
N GLY A 1119 -16.61 -46.32 -38.92
CA GLY A 1119 -17.88 -45.56 -39.08
C GLY A 1119 -18.08 -44.18 -38.42
N ASN A 1120 -17.34 -43.16 -38.89
CA ASN A 1120 -17.66 -41.72 -39.03
C ASN A 1120 -19.04 -41.11 -38.58
N SER A 1121 -19.04 -39.79 -38.30
CA SER A 1121 -20.19 -38.83 -38.19
C SER A 1121 -21.02 -38.82 -36.88
N MET A 1122 -21.74 -37.75 -36.47
CA MET A 1122 -21.61 -36.28 -36.60
C MET A 1122 -22.68 -35.60 -35.69
N THR A 1123 -22.55 -34.29 -35.37
CA THR A 1123 -23.58 -33.38 -34.79
C THR A 1123 -24.09 -33.68 -33.36
N VAL A 1124 -23.80 -32.83 -32.36
CA VAL A 1124 -24.50 -31.56 -32.00
C VAL A 1124 -25.86 -31.77 -31.32
N LEU A 1125 -25.94 -31.47 -30.02
CA LEU A 1125 -26.94 -30.56 -29.42
C LEU A 1125 -26.59 -30.22 -27.95
N ASP A 1126 -26.15 -28.98 -27.75
CA ASP A 1126 -26.64 -28.01 -26.75
C ASP A 1126 -27.34 -28.51 -25.46
N MET A 1127 -26.79 -28.11 -24.31
CA MET A 1127 -27.59 -27.76 -23.12
C MET A 1127 -26.95 -26.59 -22.37
N ALA A 1128 -27.60 -25.43 -22.48
CA ALA A 1128 -27.28 -24.22 -21.72
C ALA A 1128 -27.73 -24.27 -20.25
N GLU A 1129 -27.20 -23.32 -19.47
CA GLU A 1129 -27.77 -22.65 -18.29
C GLU A 1129 -28.81 -23.36 -17.40
N SER A 1130 -28.54 -23.34 -16.09
CA SER A 1130 -29.28 -22.40 -15.23
C SER A 1130 -28.66 -22.22 -13.85
N THR A 1131 -28.69 -20.98 -13.36
CA THR A 1131 -28.30 -20.61 -11.99
C THR A 1131 -29.50 -20.70 -11.04
N ARG A 1132 -29.24 -21.12 -9.78
CA ARG A 1132 -29.80 -20.54 -8.54
C ARG A 1132 -29.28 -21.29 -7.31
N TYR A 1133 -28.60 -20.55 -6.43
CA TYR A 1133 -28.47 -20.93 -5.02
C TYR A 1133 -29.62 -20.27 -4.26
N GLU A 1134 -30.46 -21.06 -3.61
CA GLU A 1134 -31.47 -20.56 -2.67
C GLU A 1134 -31.51 -21.44 -1.42
N SER A 1135 -31.85 -20.85 -0.27
CA SER A 1135 -31.61 -21.44 1.04
C SER A 1135 -32.86 -21.99 1.70
N SER A 1136 -32.87 -23.29 2.03
CA SER A 1136 -33.59 -23.81 3.20
C SER A 1136 -33.23 -25.27 3.49
N TYR A 1137 -33.10 -25.62 4.78
CA TYR A 1137 -33.31 -26.98 5.28
C TYR A 1137 -33.84 -26.89 6.72
N ASP A 1138 -35.06 -27.40 6.93
CA ASP A 1138 -35.73 -27.49 8.23
C ASP A 1138 -35.60 -28.91 8.82
N GLU A 1139 -35.72 -29.05 10.15
CA GLU A 1139 -35.36 -30.29 10.87
C GLU A 1139 -36.45 -31.39 10.81
N GLY A 1140 -36.37 -32.23 9.77
CA GLY A 1140 -37.14 -33.47 9.65
C GLY A 1140 -36.77 -34.55 10.69
N LYS A 1141 -37.56 -34.68 11.76
CA LYS A 1141 -37.37 -35.68 12.83
C LYS A 1141 -37.73 -37.11 12.39
N PHE A 1142 -36.82 -38.08 12.55
CA PHE A 1142 -37.20 -39.50 12.67
C PHE A 1142 -36.29 -40.32 13.63
N LYS A 1143 -36.94 -41.09 14.52
CA LYS A 1143 -36.48 -42.14 15.45
C LYS A 1143 -37.76 -42.90 15.93
N PRO A 1144 -37.72 -44.08 16.60
CA PRO A 1144 -36.57 -44.81 17.18
C PRO A 1144 -36.53 -46.33 16.89
N SER A 1145 -35.48 -47.02 17.36
CA SER A 1145 -35.52 -48.36 18.01
C SER A 1145 -34.09 -48.83 18.36
N ASP A 1146 -33.88 -49.88 19.18
CA ASP A 1146 -34.26 -49.96 20.60
C ASP A 1146 -33.26 -50.87 21.37
N GLY A 1147 -33.19 -50.72 22.70
CA GLY A 1147 -32.64 -51.70 23.64
C GLY A 1147 -31.17 -51.56 24.11
N LEU A 1148 -30.75 -52.06 25.29
CA LEU A 1148 -31.46 -52.25 26.58
C LEU A 1148 -30.46 -52.68 27.71
N VAL A 1149 -30.87 -52.61 28.99
CA VAL A 1149 -30.20 -53.14 30.22
C VAL A 1149 -29.00 -52.33 30.77
N LYS A 1150 -29.17 -51.35 31.69
CA LYS A 1150 -29.39 -51.44 33.18
C LYS A 1150 -28.10 -51.88 33.96
N LYS A 1151 -27.73 -51.33 35.13
CA LYS A 1151 -28.56 -51.05 36.34
C LYS A 1151 -27.99 -49.98 37.32
N LYS A 1152 -28.87 -49.08 37.81
CA LYS A 1152 -29.02 -48.59 39.22
C LYS A 1152 -27.89 -47.71 39.82
N LYS A 1153 -28.11 -46.81 40.80
CA LYS A 1153 -29.28 -46.45 41.67
C LYS A 1153 -29.20 -44.93 42.00
N LYS A 1154 -30.28 -44.13 41.88
CA LYS A 1154 -31.10 -43.49 42.96
C LYS A 1154 -30.33 -42.68 44.04
N LYS A 1155 -30.80 -41.51 44.50
CA LYS A 1155 -32.17 -41.11 44.92
C LYS A 1155 -32.49 -39.62 44.57
N ASP A 1156 -33.69 -39.27 44.08
CA ASP A 1156 -34.86 -38.67 44.80
C ASP A 1156 -34.64 -37.21 45.32
N LYS A 1157 -35.58 -36.22 45.25
CA LYS A 1157 -36.97 -36.20 44.72
C LYS A 1157 -37.57 -34.76 44.55
N LYS A 1158 -38.37 -34.59 43.47
CA LYS A 1158 -39.73 -33.94 43.32
C LYS A 1158 -40.04 -32.53 43.93
N LYS A 1159 -40.54 -31.54 43.15
CA LYS A 1159 -41.94 -31.24 42.66
C LYS A 1159 -42.93 -30.74 43.79
N HIS A 1160 -43.96 -29.89 43.61
CA HIS A 1160 -44.88 -29.62 42.46
C HIS A 1160 -45.69 -28.26 42.54
N LYS A 1161 -45.99 -27.66 41.35
CA LYS A 1161 -47.22 -26.94 40.86
C LYS A 1161 -48.25 -26.17 41.76
N HIS A 1162 -48.57 -24.92 41.35
CA HIS A 1162 -49.88 -24.16 41.28
C HIS A 1162 -50.79 -23.99 42.54
N LYS A 1163 -51.68 -22.97 42.77
CA LYS A 1163 -52.62 -22.19 41.91
C LYS A 1163 -53.41 -21.10 42.74
N HIS A 1164 -53.96 -20.06 42.07
CA HIS A 1164 -55.19 -19.24 42.37
C HIS A 1164 -55.38 -18.20 43.52
N LYS A 1165 -55.60 -16.93 43.08
CA LYS A 1165 -56.72 -15.95 43.32
C LYS A 1165 -57.19 -15.42 44.71
N HIS A 1166 -57.15 -14.07 44.82
CA HIS A 1166 -58.12 -13.08 45.40
C HIS A 1166 -58.53 -13.07 46.91
N LYS A 1167 -58.43 -11.91 47.60
CA LYS A 1167 -59.47 -10.83 47.78
C LYS A 1167 -59.40 -10.08 49.14
N HIS A 1168 -59.38 -8.73 49.07
CA HIS A 1168 -59.77 -7.68 50.06
C HIS A 1168 -59.89 -7.91 51.59
N SER A 1169 -59.16 -7.07 52.34
CA SER A 1169 -59.64 -6.21 53.46
C SER A 1169 -58.50 -5.26 53.93
N LYS A 1170 -58.68 -4.27 54.82
CA LYS A 1170 -59.61 -3.10 54.85
C LYS A 1170 -59.07 -2.08 55.91
N GLU A 1171 -59.47 -0.80 55.84
CA GLU A 1171 -59.39 0.23 56.91
C GLU A 1171 -57.98 0.85 57.19
N LYS A 1172 -57.77 2.19 57.16
CA LYS A 1172 -58.06 3.32 58.12
C LYS A 1172 -56.90 3.55 59.12
N GLU A 1173 -56.60 4.76 59.63
CA GLU A 1173 -57.10 6.13 59.38
C GLU A 1173 -56.08 7.20 59.87
N ARG A 1174 -56.27 8.47 59.44
CA ARG A 1174 -55.90 9.74 60.14
C ARG A 1174 -54.42 10.14 60.28
N ASP A 1175 -54.07 11.42 60.42
CA ASP A 1175 -54.89 12.67 60.41
C ASP A 1175 -54.08 13.91 59.93
N ARG A 1176 -54.76 14.84 59.21
CA ARG A 1176 -54.57 16.32 59.21
C ARG A 1176 -53.21 16.92 58.70
N LYS A 1177 -53.10 18.15 58.17
CA LYS A 1177 -54.02 19.30 57.86
C LYS A 1177 -53.26 20.31 56.94
N ASP A 1178 -53.81 21.41 56.38
CA ASP A 1178 -55.16 21.92 56.04
C ASP A 1178 -54.95 23.00 54.94
N LYS A 1179 -55.82 23.08 53.91
CA LYS A 1179 -56.35 24.32 53.28
C LYS A 1179 -55.42 25.42 52.69
N ASP A 1180 -55.89 26.36 51.87
CA ASP A 1180 -57.21 26.68 51.28
C ASP A 1180 -56.96 27.13 49.79
N LYS A 1181 -57.89 27.01 48.82
CA LYS A 1181 -58.78 28.05 48.23
C LYS A 1181 -58.10 29.40 47.86
N ASP A 1182 -58.46 30.14 46.81
CA ASP A 1182 -59.59 30.15 45.82
C ASP A 1182 -59.11 31.02 44.60
N LYS A 1183 -59.76 31.28 43.44
CA LYS A 1183 -61.12 31.05 42.88
C LYS A 1183 -61.11 31.20 41.31
N ASP A 1184 -62.31 31.26 40.70
CA ASP A 1184 -62.81 32.07 39.54
C ASP A 1184 -61.86 32.76 38.50
N LYS A 1185 -62.23 33.05 37.24
CA LYS A 1185 -63.24 32.58 36.24
C LYS A 1185 -62.97 33.34 34.91
N ARG A 1186 -63.15 32.68 33.76
CA ARG A 1186 -63.66 33.15 32.42
C ARG A 1186 -63.28 34.56 31.90
N ASP A 1187 -62.82 34.70 30.66
CA ASP A 1187 -63.73 34.76 29.49
C ASP A 1187 -63.09 34.32 28.13
N PRO A 1188 -63.86 34.22 27.02
CA PRO A 1188 -63.43 33.55 25.77
C PRO A 1188 -63.30 34.48 24.54
N GLN A 1189 -62.54 34.05 23.50
CA GLN A 1189 -63.05 33.88 22.11
C GLN A 1189 -61.97 33.46 21.06
N ILE A 1190 -62.43 32.59 20.13
CA ILE A 1190 -62.16 32.59 18.67
C ILE A 1190 -60.74 32.33 18.09
N SER A 1191 -60.66 31.20 17.37
CA SER A 1191 -59.94 30.94 16.10
C SER A 1191 -58.54 30.29 16.04
N ARG A 1192 -58.56 29.13 15.38
CA ARG A 1192 -57.74 28.67 14.24
C ARG A 1192 -56.27 28.22 14.41
N LEU A 1193 -56.17 26.92 14.09
CA LEU A 1193 -55.23 26.25 13.18
C LEU A 1193 -53.96 25.64 13.77
N GLN A 1194 -53.56 24.56 13.09
CA GLN A 1194 -52.62 23.55 13.53
C GLN A 1194 -51.53 23.40 12.46
N ALA A 1195 -50.32 23.08 12.88
CA ALA A 1195 -49.41 22.23 12.11
C ALA A 1195 -48.63 21.39 13.12
N LYS A 1196 -48.96 20.09 13.23
CA LYS A 1196 -48.15 19.13 13.98
C LYS A 1196 -48.36 17.74 13.40
N GLU A 1197 -47.31 17.24 12.77
CA GLU A 1197 -47.29 15.90 12.18
C GLU A 1197 -47.29 14.84 13.29
N THR A 1198 -47.89 13.69 12.98
CA THR A 1198 -47.90 12.49 13.84
C THR A 1198 -47.56 11.28 13.00
N ALA A 1199 -46.40 10.67 13.28
CA ALA A 1199 -45.94 9.44 12.66
C ALA A 1199 -46.62 8.19 13.27
N THR A 1200 -46.20 7.00 12.80
CA THR A 1200 -46.60 5.61 13.11
C THR A 1200 -47.48 4.94 12.03
N PRO A 1201 -47.49 3.60 11.90
CA PRO A 1201 -46.31 2.82 11.50
C PRO A 1201 -46.61 1.76 10.41
N ASP A 1202 -45.58 1.07 9.91
CA ASP A 1202 -45.72 0.03 8.87
C ASP A 1202 -46.60 -1.16 9.28
N THR A 1203 -47.34 -1.71 8.32
CA THR A 1203 -47.95 -3.05 8.39
C THR A 1203 -48.03 -3.68 7.00
N LEU A 1204 -47.93 -5.01 6.90
CA LEU A 1204 -47.98 -5.76 5.64
C LEU A 1204 -49.41 -5.99 5.15
N SER A 1205 -49.64 -6.00 3.83
CA SER A 1205 -50.09 -7.22 3.11
C SER A 1205 -50.47 -6.99 1.63
N SER A 1206 -50.03 -7.91 0.76
CA SER A 1206 -50.64 -8.47 -0.46
C SER A 1206 -51.93 -7.91 -1.11
N ALA A 1207 -51.94 -8.06 -2.45
CA ALA A 1207 -53.06 -8.46 -3.34
C ALA A 1207 -53.82 -7.39 -4.17
N ASP A 1208 -53.69 -7.58 -5.50
CA ASP A 1208 -54.72 -7.63 -6.54
C ASP A 1208 -55.67 -6.46 -6.91
N SER A 1209 -55.69 -6.24 -8.22
CA SER A 1209 -56.86 -6.07 -9.11
C SER A 1209 -57.41 -4.66 -9.48
N SER A 1210 -57.10 -4.31 -10.73
CA SER A 1210 -58.04 -3.84 -11.77
C SER A 1210 -58.50 -2.38 -11.86
N ASN A 1211 -58.55 -1.90 -13.12
CA ASN A 1211 -59.44 -0.87 -13.69
C ASN A 1211 -59.25 0.60 -13.23
N SER A 1212 -59.43 1.62 -14.08
CA SER A 1212 -59.81 1.64 -15.52
C SER A 1212 -59.39 2.93 -16.24
N ASN A 1213 -59.21 2.83 -17.57
CA ASN A 1213 -59.48 3.82 -18.62
C ASN A 1213 -59.21 5.33 -18.39
N SER A 1214 -58.32 5.88 -19.22
CA SER A 1214 -58.74 6.92 -20.18
C SER A 1214 -57.91 6.85 -21.48
N ASN A 1215 -58.52 7.23 -22.60
CA ASN A 1215 -57.92 7.18 -23.95
C ASN A 1215 -57.25 8.50 -24.32
N SER A 1216 -56.13 8.45 -25.05
CA SER A 1216 -56.00 9.12 -26.37
C SER A 1216 -54.75 8.68 -27.13
N GLY A 1217 -54.84 8.59 -28.46
CA GLY A 1217 -53.69 8.54 -29.36
C GLY A 1217 -53.06 9.93 -29.57
N PHE A 1218 -52.03 10.11 -30.40
CA PHE A 1218 -51.76 9.38 -31.65
C PHE A 1218 -50.26 9.11 -31.89
N GLY A 1219 -49.98 8.40 -33.00
CA GLY A 1219 -48.67 7.88 -33.41
C GLY A 1219 -47.66 8.91 -33.97
N PRO A 1220 -46.58 8.42 -34.63
CA PRO A 1220 -45.26 9.03 -34.51
C PRO A 1220 -44.67 9.65 -35.79
N ASN A 1221 -43.52 10.31 -35.62
CA ASN A 1221 -42.30 10.13 -36.42
C ASN A 1221 -41.08 10.43 -35.54
#